data_AF-A0A5N6DDC2-F1
#
_entry.id   AF-A0A5N6DDC2-F1
#
_cell.length_a   1.000
_cell.length_b   1.000
_cell.length_c   1.000
_cell.angle_alpha   90.00
_cell.angle_beta   90.00
_cell.angle_gamma   90.00
#
_symmetry.space_group_name_H-M   'P 1'
#
loop_
_entity.id
_entity.type
_entity.pdbx_description
1 polymer ?
#
loop_
_entity_poly.entity_id
_entity_poly.type
_entity_poly.pdbx_seq_one_letter_code
_entity_poly.pdbx_strand_id
1 'polypeptide(L)'
;MQDSADLVGREVERLITAPYAPSLQDLYDLVQHTPNVSLRSWASHKPCQVGALVDALVDGLSRSSFALHLISIFTSLAAFRDSLLERYPCILDQLLQKATEDDGTEYIPVCTAILSSPLPTGFIPPARLAPFLKQLISTTGDNPCAERILPIYKIMTGLQTSPRVLRGIPSEIMSSLQIELTKTLRNLDDHMGNLLCLATFARIASSQRVPGSDESAQQVPGWLQNIKHFFGAKRGLKTLDLVVLRVILACSTSCQSLMIDQAAESIKLGIEICATVEGSQRESWIQTNKSKIAKLCEKVTRENIDAEVQMLGITFLVYLLPTATLPSGLPEVALHWLLSENSTRILAALPQEYISRLAETNVLCPGQTAMCRIMDYVIATLSTRYSADAANVDTIRVAQSLVIGLQNVVSQGFGSTAAEATLTRLKGSIDGLIESFPRRPYLPSCQNSTICYTFVSDSENELLYDLFSLYFQASLSPSLDQGASHLTHIDSFRAFMFKARKLICHNTCSYSEIKPLKLRGTVSSLTIRDERPSSRNDWRAGLSETLMISARTSHDSMMQKVEEICHDLERRCGSIEAPLRAVEEERRKISLEAQEAKQHNDELGLQLQQASRTIDELQQNMSRLEVHAEAASARIEELTVSLDAARGELEDQRRDSQEAANRDRENARTRELDLIASVAEKEEQLEQLQEDAHRQREESGRLQQMLDARSKERDAAIEQNAMFEQDMAKLRECMEGNRLLLKEKDEEVARLQAAKEDIETLMETLQSKLNEEVSESDNIRSALREAELNFKTELATLREQFEVQLSASAAEGTKQKEEIASLQATMQTAASAASRELQTKEKRIQCLEKKVQHLRDERAAKAREFSEAQQHITRLMAVMGWKPDTANTTTSGRQSRSRSSLGPSQAAVAQQQTHPEDEYSQPQADNILAQSFETDTSQLGGRSPKRSRITAFPVAELPAESYETTEKKARHPVYRRGGTRQSRDRTVLGDTDQNSQPSSQESNKSISNRRGSFKDAQSYGGANENHLQDVNLDMDLEFSKDFLFTSTSLSQATDEHNPQPEI
;
A
#
# COMPACT_ATOMS: atom_id res chain seq x y z
N MET A 1 -41.99 -11.18 -53.92
CA MET A 1 -41.38 -10.05 -54.67
C MET A 1 -40.51 -10.66 -55.76
N GLN A 2 -40.19 -9.92 -56.83
CA GLN A 2 -39.21 -10.38 -57.82
C GLN A 2 -37.83 -9.92 -57.37
N ASP A 3 -36.83 -10.80 -57.39
CA ASP A 3 -35.51 -10.48 -56.83
C ASP A 3 -34.81 -9.37 -57.63
N SER A 4 -34.18 -8.45 -56.91
CA SER A 4 -33.46 -7.31 -57.51
C SER A 4 -32.35 -7.78 -58.46
N ALA A 5 -31.69 -8.90 -58.17
CA ALA A 5 -30.70 -9.52 -59.04
C ALA A 5 -31.28 -10.00 -60.39
N ASP A 6 -32.53 -10.48 -60.42
CA ASP A 6 -33.22 -10.84 -61.67
C ASP A 6 -33.54 -9.62 -62.52
N LEU A 7 -33.89 -8.50 -61.88
CA LEU A 7 -34.18 -7.25 -62.58
C LEU A 7 -32.90 -6.68 -63.22
N VAL A 8 -31.79 -6.65 -62.48
CA VAL A 8 -30.45 -6.36 -63.05
C VAL A 8 -30.14 -7.32 -64.20
N GLY A 9 -30.34 -8.63 -64.00
CA GLY A 9 -29.98 -9.67 -64.95
C GLY A 9 -30.84 -9.73 -66.22
N ARG A 10 -32.03 -9.13 -66.22
CA ARG A 10 -32.86 -8.91 -67.42
C ARG A 10 -32.50 -7.61 -68.12
N GLU A 11 -32.23 -6.56 -67.36
CA GLU A 11 -31.85 -5.27 -67.94
C GLU A 11 -30.47 -5.34 -68.61
N VAL A 12 -29.47 -5.96 -67.97
CA VAL A 12 -28.18 -6.24 -68.63
C VAL A 12 -28.36 -7.11 -69.87
N GLU A 13 -29.28 -8.09 -69.85
CA GLU A 13 -29.58 -8.92 -71.03
C GLU A 13 -30.17 -8.11 -72.19
N ARG A 14 -31.03 -7.12 -71.90
CA ARG A 14 -31.54 -6.13 -72.87
C ARG A 14 -30.40 -5.28 -73.45
N LEU A 15 -29.49 -4.79 -72.62
CA LEU A 15 -28.37 -3.95 -73.07
C LEU A 15 -27.43 -4.71 -74.02
N ILE A 16 -27.00 -5.92 -73.64
CA ILE A 16 -25.97 -6.68 -74.39
C ILE A 16 -26.51 -7.37 -75.65
N THR A 17 -27.83 -7.46 -75.82
CA THR A 17 -28.48 -8.00 -77.02
C THR A 17 -29.02 -6.92 -77.97
N ALA A 18 -28.93 -5.64 -77.59
CA ALA A 18 -29.41 -4.53 -78.41
C ALA A 18 -28.59 -4.41 -79.73
N PRO A 19 -29.24 -4.38 -80.91
CA PRO A 19 -28.56 -4.24 -82.20
C PRO A 19 -28.03 -2.82 -82.47
N TYR A 20 -28.37 -1.88 -81.59
CA TYR A 20 -27.89 -0.50 -81.53
C TYR A 20 -27.49 -0.19 -80.09
N ALA A 21 -26.66 0.82 -79.86
CA ALA A 21 -26.26 1.17 -78.49
C ALA A 21 -27.48 1.62 -77.65
N PRO A 22 -27.78 0.95 -76.53
CA PRO A 22 -28.97 1.19 -75.73
C PRO A 22 -28.87 2.45 -74.86
N SER A 23 -30.00 2.90 -74.30
CA SER A 23 -29.96 3.80 -73.15
C SER A 23 -29.41 3.06 -71.93
N LEU A 24 -28.52 3.71 -71.17
CA LEU A 24 -28.00 3.18 -69.92
C LEU A 24 -28.80 3.65 -68.69
N GLN A 25 -29.81 4.49 -68.88
CA GLN A 25 -30.58 5.08 -67.78
C GLN A 25 -31.34 4.01 -66.97
N ASP A 26 -32.03 3.08 -67.65
CA ASP A 26 -32.84 2.06 -66.99
C ASP A 26 -31.99 1.19 -66.03
N LEU A 27 -30.74 0.88 -66.42
CA LEU A 27 -29.78 0.19 -65.56
C LEU A 27 -29.24 1.09 -64.44
N TYR A 28 -29.01 2.38 -64.69
CA TYR A 28 -28.53 3.34 -63.68
C TYR A 28 -29.55 3.52 -62.56
N ASP A 29 -30.80 3.83 -62.89
CA ASP A 29 -31.90 4.04 -61.94
C ASP A 29 -32.15 2.77 -61.10
N LEU A 30 -32.07 1.59 -61.73
CA LEU A 30 -32.23 0.29 -61.08
C LEU A 30 -31.05 -0.07 -60.16
N VAL A 31 -29.81 0.21 -60.58
CA VAL A 31 -28.60 -0.11 -59.81
C VAL A 31 -28.42 0.84 -58.61
N GLN A 32 -28.85 2.10 -58.70
CA GLN A 32 -28.83 3.04 -57.55
C GLN A 32 -29.62 2.52 -56.34
N HIS A 33 -30.71 1.79 -56.56
CA HIS A 33 -31.56 1.23 -55.50
C HIS A 33 -31.28 -0.25 -55.21
N THR A 34 -30.28 -0.85 -55.87
CA THR A 34 -29.95 -2.27 -55.72
C THR A 34 -28.77 -2.46 -54.76
N PRO A 35 -28.91 -3.25 -53.68
CA PRO A 35 -27.79 -3.49 -52.76
C PRO A 35 -26.67 -4.29 -53.44
N ASN A 36 -25.41 -3.99 -53.08
CA ASN A 36 -24.22 -4.65 -53.64
C ASN A 36 -24.23 -6.19 -53.55
N VAL A 37 -24.96 -6.76 -52.58
CA VAL A 37 -25.18 -8.21 -52.47
C VAL A 37 -25.89 -8.76 -53.72
N SER A 38 -26.96 -8.11 -54.18
CA SER A 38 -27.70 -8.50 -55.39
C SER A 38 -26.88 -8.31 -56.67
N LEU A 39 -26.00 -7.31 -56.73
CA LEU A 39 -25.06 -7.14 -57.84
C LEU A 39 -24.01 -8.26 -57.89
N ARG A 40 -23.44 -8.65 -56.74
CA ARG A 40 -22.56 -9.83 -56.61
C ARG A 40 -23.29 -11.12 -56.98
N SER A 41 -24.54 -11.26 -56.54
CA SER A 41 -25.42 -12.40 -56.83
C SER A 41 -25.57 -12.55 -58.35
N TRP A 42 -26.10 -11.53 -59.04
CA TRP A 42 -26.22 -11.51 -60.51
C TRP A 42 -24.89 -11.85 -61.21
N ALA A 43 -23.78 -11.21 -60.84
CA ALA A 43 -22.49 -11.44 -61.49
C ALA A 43 -21.96 -12.87 -61.28
N SER A 44 -22.35 -13.54 -60.19
CA SER A 44 -22.03 -14.95 -59.93
C SER A 44 -23.04 -15.94 -60.55
N HIS A 45 -24.28 -15.50 -60.83
CA HIS A 45 -25.31 -16.32 -61.46
C HIS A 45 -25.25 -16.25 -63.00
N LYS A 46 -24.88 -15.10 -63.58
CA LYS A 46 -24.66 -14.89 -65.02
C LYS A 46 -23.27 -14.29 -65.37
N PRO A 47 -22.14 -14.90 -64.97
CA PRO A 47 -20.80 -14.40 -65.31
C PRO A 47 -20.56 -14.31 -66.83
N CYS A 48 -21.26 -15.11 -67.64
CA CYS A 48 -21.25 -15.03 -69.10
C CYS A 48 -21.73 -13.70 -69.70
N GLN A 49 -22.51 -12.89 -68.96
CA GLN A 49 -22.97 -11.56 -69.41
C GLN A 49 -21.99 -10.45 -69.06
N VAL A 50 -21.16 -10.65 -68.03
CA VAL A 50 -20.33 -9.61 -67.41
C VAL A 50 -19.39 -8.94 -68.42
N GLY A 51 -18.72 -9.73 -69.27
CA GLY A 51 -17.81 -9.19 -70.29
C GLY A 51 -18.52 -8.44 -71.42
N ALA A 52 -19.75 -8.80 -71.78
CA ALA A 52 -20.52 -8.06 -72.78
C ALA A 52 -21.07 -6.74 -72.20
N LEU A 53 -21.38 -6.69 -70.89
CA LEU A 53 -21.72 -5.46 -70.19
C LEU A 53 -20.51 -4.50 -70.12
N VAL A 54 -19.30 -5.04 -69.87
CA VAL A 54 -18.05 -4.28 -69.94
C VAL A 54 -17.92 -3.55 -71.28
N ASP A 55 -18.07 -4.26 -72.41
CA ASP A 55 -17.98 -3.67 -73.75
C ASP A 55 -19.02 -2.55 -73.96
N ALA A 56 -20.27 -2.80 -73.54
CA ALA A 56 -21.38 -1.85 -73.70
C ALA A 56 -21.17 -0.56 -72.89
N LEU A 57 -20.69 -0.68 -71.64
CA LEU A 57 -20.40 0.48 -70.80
C LEU A 57 -19.17 1.28 -71.31
N VAL A 58 -18.19 0.62 -71.95
CA VAL A 58 -17.02 1.30 -72.50
C VAL A 58 -17.29 2.05 -73.82
N ASP A 59 -18.16 1.56 -74.74
CA ASP A 59 -18.67 2.44 -75.83
C ASP A 59 -19.50 3.60 -75.23
N GLY A 60 -20.26 3.30 -74.16
CA GLY A 60 -21.06 4.25 -73.39
C GLY A 60 -20.30 5.45 -72.84
N LEU A 61 -19.03 5.29 -72.43
CA LEU A 61 -18.20 6.39 -71.89
C LEU A 61 -18.07 7.60 -72.83
N SER A 62 -18.16 7.38 -74.14
CA SER A 62 -18.10 8.46 -75.14
C SER A 62 -19.46 9.08 -75.49
N ARG A 63 -20.55 8.62 -74.84
CA ARG A 63 -21.94 8.81 -75.31
C ARG A 63 -22.99 9.05 -74.23
N SER A 64 -22.70 8.67 -72.97
CA SER A 64 -23.66 8.71 -71.86
C SER A 64 -22.97 9.10 -70.57
N SER A 65 -23.52 10.07 -69.85
CA SER A 65 -23.09 10.49 -68.51
C SER A 65 -23.18 9.36 -67.48
N PHE A 66 -24.13 8.44 -67.63
CA PHE A 66 -24.34 7.33 -66.70
C PHE A 66 -23.24 6.26 -66.76
N ALA A 67 -22.49 6.17 -67.87
CA ALA A 67 -21.51 5.10 -68.10
C ALA A 67 -20.38 5.09 -67.07
N LEU A 68 -19.82 6.25 -66.72
CA LEU A 68 -18.74 6.36 -65.74
C LEU A 68 -19.20 5.91 -64.34
N HIS A 69 -20.41 6.30 -63.94
CA HIS A 69 -20.99 5.93 -62.65
C HIS A 69 -21.33 4.43 -62.59
N LEU A 70 -21.90 3.86 -63.66
CA LEU A 70 -22.13 2.43 -63.78
C LEU A 70 -20.84 1.63 -63.68
N ILE A 71 -19.76 2.06 -64.36
CA ILE A 71 -18.43 1.44 -64.20
C ILE A 71 -17.92 1.58 -62.75
N SER A 72 -18.14 2.73 -62.10
CA SER A 72 -17.79 2.93 -60.68
C SER A 72 -18.44 1.87 -59.76
N ILE A 73 -19.73 1.59 -59.94
CA ILE A 73 -20.47 0.61 -59.14
C ILE A 73 -20.03 -0.81 -59.51
N PHE A 74 -20.07 -1.18 -60.80
CA PHE A 74 -19.77 -2.54 -61.24
C PHE A 74 -18.30 -2.94 -61.04
N THR A 75 -17.33 -2.01 -61.01
CA THR A 75 -15.92 -2.34 -60.71
C THR A 75 -15.67 -2.73 -59.25
N SER A 76 -16.64 -2.56 -58.35
CA SER A 76 -16.63 -3.20 -57.02
C SER A 76 -16.79 -4.74 -57.09
N LEU A 77 -17.25 -5.28 -58.23
CA LEU A 77 -17.35 -6.70 -58.50
C LEU A 77 -16.08 -7.17 -59.22
N ALA A 78 -15.29 -8.05 -58.57
CA ALA A 78 -14.02 -8.53 -59.10
C ALA A 78 -14.14 -9.06 -60.55
N ALA A 79 -15.14 -9.89 -60.84
CA ALA A 79 -15.36 -10.45 -62.19
C ALA A 79 -15.61 -9.39 -63.29
N PHE A 80 -16.30 -8.29 -62.97
CA PHE A 80 -16.53 -7.19 -63.92
C PHE A 80 -15.25 -6.40 -64.14
N ARG A 81 -14.58 -6.01 -63.05
CA ARG A 81 -13.29 -5.32 -63.08
C ARG A 81 -12.24 -6.13 -63.82
N ASP A 82 -12.19 -7.44 -63.64
CA ASP A 82 -11.19 -8.31 -64.27
C ASP A 82 -11.43 -8.41 -65.77
N SER A 83 -12.69 -8.58 -66.20
CA SER A 83 -13.03 -8.48 -67.61
C SER A 83 -12.82 -7.07 -68.19
N LEU A 84 -12.91 -6.00 -67.38
CA LEU A 84 -12.62 -4.63 -67.80
C LEU A 84 -11.12 -4.44 -68.05
N LEU A 85 -10.27 -4.89 -67.12
CA LEU A 85 -8.80 -4.78 -67.22
C LEU A 85 -8.19 -5.75 -68.25
N GLU A 86 -8.80 -6.92 -68.48
CA GLU A 86 -8.40 -7.86 -69.53
C GLU A 86 -8.73 -7.33 -70.93
N ARG A 87 -9.95 -6.81 -71.13
CA ARG A 87 -10.41 -6.30 -72.44
C ARG A 87 -9.88 -4.91 -72.77
N TYR A 88 -9.68 -4.05 -71.77
CA TYR A 88 -9.22 -2.67 -71.93
C TYR A 88 -8.04 -2.31 -71.01
N PRO A 89 -6.85 -2.93 -71.15
CA PRO A 89 -5.75 -2.79 -70.18
C PRO A 89 -5.29 -1.35 -69.89
N CYS A 90 -5.42 -0.45 -70.87
CA CYS A 90 -5.03 0.96 -70.71
C CYS A 90 -6.05 1.84 -69.96
N ILE A 91 -7.27 1.36 -69.71
CA ILE A 91 -8.36 2.19 -69.17
C ILE A 91 -8.02 2.75 -67.78
N LEU A 92 -7.30 1.98 -66.95
CA LEU A 92 -6.88 2.43 -65.63
C LEU A 92 -5.85 3.57 -65.69
N ASP A 93 -4.96 3.64 -66.68
CA ASP A 93 -4.03 4.79 -66.80
C ASP A 93 -4.78 6.07 -67.21
N GLN A 94 -5.78 5.93 -68.08
CA GLN A 94 -6.62 7.04 -68.54
C GLN A 94 -7.50 7.61 -67.41
N LEU A 95 -8.13 6.72 -66.64
CA LEU A 95 -8.92 7.10 -65.46
C LEU A 95 -8.02 7.67 -64.35
N LEU A 96 -6.83 7.11 -64.12
CA LEU A 96 -5.85 7.66 -63.16
C LEU A 96 -5.30 9.01 -63.60
N GLN A 97 -5.09 9.24 -64.91
CA GLN A 97 -4.75 10.56 -65.43
C GLN A 97 -5.87 11.55 -65.06
N LYS A 98 -7.12 11.26 -65.46
CA LYS A 98 -8.24 12.16 -65.18
C LYS A 98 -8.45 12.40 -63.69
N ALA A 99 -8.28 11.40 -62.82
CA ALA A 99 -8.34 11.57 -61.37
C ALA A 99 -7.26 12.51 -60.78
N THR A 100 -6.17 12.75 -61.52
CA THR A 100 -5.07 13.67 -61.14
C THR A 100 -5.12 15.04 -61.80
N GLU A 101 -6.14 15.32 -62.62
CA GLU A 101 -6.45 16.66 -63.16
C GLU A 101 -7.38 17.42 -62.18
N ASP A 102 -7.38 18.76 -62.19
CA ASP A 102 -8.01 19.58 -61.12
C ASP A 102 -9.55 19.43 -61.05
N ASP A 103 -10.19 19.05 -62.14
CA ASP A 103 -11.61 18.70 -62.27
C ASP A 103 -11.91 17.22 -61.92
N GLY A 104 -10.87 16.40 -61.76
CA GLY A 104 -10.86 14.94 -61.77
C GLY A 104 -11.65 14.18 -60.68
N THR A 105 -12.41 14.88 -59.84
CA THR A 105 -13.03 14.33 -58.63
C THR A 105 -13.98 13.15 -58.90
N GLU A 106 -14.69 13.14 -60.03
CA GLU A 106 -15.59 12.04 -60.43
C GLU A 106 -14.86 10.72 -60.78
N TYR A 107 -13.57 10.79 -61.11
CA TYR A 107 -12.75 9.62 -61.45
C TYR A 107 -12.13 8.94 -60.23
N ILE A 108 -12.00 9.67 -59.10
CA ILE A 108 -11.40 9.15 -57.86
C ILE A 108 -12.15 7.91 -57.34
N PRO A 109 -13.51 7.86 -57.28
CA PRO A 109 -14.24 6.66 -56.89
C PRO A 109 -14.01 5.47 -57.84
N VAL A 110 -13.95 5.71 -59.16
CA VAL A 110 -13.76 4.66 -60.18
C VAL A 110 -12.37 4.03 -60.05
N CYS A 111 -11.34 4.86 -59.97
CA CYS A 111 -9.95 4.40 -59.74
C CYS A 111 -9.84 3.63 -58.42
N THR A 112 -10.47 4.12 -57.36
CA THR A 112 -10.51 3.44 -56.05
C THR A 112 -11.23 2.09 -56.12
N ALA A 113 -12.35 2.00 -56.86
CA ALA A 113 -13.12 0.77 -57.02
C ALA A 113 -12.34 -0.30 -57.81
N ILE A 114 -11.73 0.07 -58.94
CA ILE A 114 -10.86 -0.83 -59.73
C ILE A 114 -9.69 -1.35 -58.87
N LEU A 115 -9.10 -0.50 -58.04
CA LEU A 115 -7.97 -0.85 -57.15
C LEU A 115 -8.40 -1.48 -55.81
N SER A 116 -9.70 -1.67 -55.54
CA SER A 116 -10.21 -2.04 -54.20
C SER A 116 -9.99 -3.51 -53.80
N SER A 117 -9.72 -4.38 -54.77
CA SER A 117 -9.61 -5.83 -54.60
C SER A 117 -8.40 -6.38 -55.40
N PRO A 118 -7.92 -7.61 -55.14
CA PRO A 118 -6.70 -8.14 -55.76
C PRO A 118 -6.69 -8.07 -57.29
N LEU A 119 -5.72 -7.38 -57.90
CA LEU A 119 -5.64 -7.21 -59.37
C LEU A 119 -5.39 -8.55 -60.12
N PRO A 120 -5.79 -8.67 -61.41
CA PRO A 120 -5.56 -9.87 -62.22
C PRO A 120 -4.11 -10.34 -62.25
N THR A 121 -3.90 -11.66 -62.25
CA THR A 121 -2.56 -12.27 -62.25
C THR A 121 -1.80 -11.92 -63.53
N GLY A 122 -0.78 -11.07 -63.40
CA GLY A 122 0.05 -10.60 -64.52
C GLY A 122 -0.29 -9.18 -65.02
N PHE A 123 -1.35 -8.55 -64.51
CA PHE A 123 -1.62 -7.15 -64.79
C PHE A 123 -0.52 -6.24 -64.23
N ILE A 124 -0.04 -5.30 -65.03
CA ILE A 124 0.99 -4.31 -64.64
C ILE A 124 0.27 -2.98 -64.43
N PRO A 125 0.12 -2.49 -63.18
CA PRO A 125 -0.58 -1.24 -62.94
C PRO A 125 0.22 -0.02 -63.37
N PRO A 126 -0.44 1.10 -63.70
CA PRO A 126 0.20 2.20 -64.40
C PRO A 126 1.06 3.08 -63.49
N ALA A 127 2.06 3.76 -64.05
CA ALA A 127 2.94 4.66 -63.31
C ALA A 127 2.19 5.82 -62.62
N ARG A 128 1.03 6.22 -63.15
CA ARG A 128 0.14 7.25 -62.57
C ARG A 128 -0.49 6.86 -61.23
N LEU A 129 -0.41 5.60 -60.83
CA LEU A 129 -0.82 5.14 -59.50
C LEU A 129 -0.06 5.87 -58.38
N ALA A 130 1.21 6.23 -58.60
CA ALA A 130 2.02 6.95 -57.61
C ALA A 130 1.55 8.39 -57.34
N PRO A 131 1.39 9.29 -58.35
CA PRO A 131 0.84 10.63 -58.11
C PRO A 131 -0.61 10.61 -57.59
N PHE A 132 -1.45 9.69 -58.06
CA PHE A 132 -2.81 9.51 -57.53
C PHE A 132 -2.81 9.15 -56.03
N LEU A 133 -1.95 8.20 -55.61
CA LEU A 133 -1.78 7.89 -54.19
C LEU A 133 -1.27 9.10 -53.39
N LYS A 134 -0.35 9.90 -53.94
CA LYS A 134 0.16 11.13 -53.29
C LYS A 134 -0.98 12.14 -53.01
N GLN A 135 -1.90 12.31 -53.96
CA GLN A 135 -3.08 13.20 -53.85
C GLN A 135 -4.07 12.72 -52.76
N LEU A 136 -4.31 11.40 -52.69
CA LEU A 136 -5.12 10.81 -51.61
C LEU A 136 -4.45 10.98 -50.24
N ILE A 137 -3.12 10.82 -50.16
CA ILE A 137 -2.36 10.99 -48.91
C ILE A 137 -2.39 12.45 -48.43
N SER A 138 -2.24 13.44 -49.32
CA SER A 138 -2.33 14.85 -48.90
C SER A 138 -3.72 15.20 -48.36
N THR A 139 -4.80 14.83 -49.07
CA THR A 139 -6.17 15.09 -48.59
C THR A 139 -6.53 14.36 -47.29
N THR A 140 -5.81 13.28 -46.94
CA THR A 140 -5.91 12.61 -45.63
C THR A 140 -5.12 13.33 -44.54
N GLY A 141 -4.00 13.97 -44.88
CA GLY A 141 -3.22 14.80 -43.95
C GLY A 141 -3.92 16.12 -43.61
N ASP A 142 -4.69 16.67 -44.54
CA ASP A 142 -5.45 17.92 -44.35
C ASP A 142 -6.66 17.74 -43.40
N ASN A 143 -7.36 16.60 -43.48
CA ASN A 143 -8.45 16.22 -42.58
C ASN A 143 -8.51 14.69 -42.37
N PRO A 144 -7.88 14.15 -41.31
CA PRO A 144 -7.82 12.71 -41.07
C PRO A 144 -9.11 12.16 -40.44
N CYS A 145 -10.00 11.63 -41.28
CA CYS A 145 -11.19 10.88 -40.88
C CYS A 145 -11.35 9.57 -41.67
N ALA A 146 -12.13 8.63 -41.12
CA ALA A 146 -12.44 7.33 -41.73
C ALA A 146 -12.76 7.39 -43.24
N GLU A 147 -13.55 8.36 -43.70
CA GLU A 147 -13.94 8.52 -45.11
C GLU A 147 -12.75 8.79 -46.05
N ARG A 148 -11.75 9.57 -45.60
CA ARG A 148 -10.55 9.90 -46.39
C ARG A 148 -9.54 8.75 -46.40
N ILE A 149 -9.49 7.98 -45.33
CA ILE A 149 -8.61 6.81 -45.18
C ILE A 149 -9.14 5.60 -45.96
N LEU A 150 -10.47 5.44 -46.06
CA LEU A 150 -11.12 4.28 -46.69
C LEU A 150 -10.69 4.02 -48.16
N PRO A 151 -10.53 5.03 -49.05
CA PRO A 151 -9.94 4.85 -50.38
C PRO A 151 -8.53 4.26 -50.33
N ILE A 152 -7.67 4.75 -49.42
CA ILE A 152 -6.29 4.28 -49.29
C ILE A 152 -6.26 2.83 -48.79
N TYR A 153 -7.09 2.49 -47.80
CA TYR A 153 -7.26 1.10 -47.33
C TYR A 153 -7.69 0.16 -48.46
N LYS A 154 -8.69 0.56 -49.27
CA LYS A 154 -9.17 -0.19 -50.44
C LYS A 154 -8.04 -0.42 -51.46
N ILE A 155 -7.31 0.63 -51.83
CA ILE A 155 -6.19 0.51 -52.79
C ILE A 155 -5.08 -0.41 -52.24
N MET A 156 -4.71 -0.27 -50.96
CA MET A 156 -3.68 -1.13 -50.35
C MET A 156 -4.15 -2.59 -50.22
N THR A 157 -5.47 -2.82 -50.10
CA THR A 157 -6.08 -4.15 -50.17
C THR A 157 -5.91 -4.78 -51.55
N GLY A 158 -6.24 -4.07 -52.62
CA GLY A 158 -6.10 -4.62 -53.99
C GLY A 158 -4.66 -4.75 -54.48
N LEU A 159 -3.73 -3.97 -53.93
CA LEU A 159 -2.30 -4.09 -54.20
C LEU A 159 -1.60 -5.18 -53.37
N GLN A 160 -2.25 -5.76 -52.35
CA GLN A 160 -1.63 -6.72 -51.42
C GLN A 160 -1.04 -7.95 -52.14
N THR A 161 -1.74 -8.50 -53.13
CA THR A 161 -1.29 -9.68 -53.89
C THR A 161 -0.17 -9.37 -54.90
N SER A 162 0.15 -8.09 -55.09
CA SER A 162 1.11 -7.60 -56.09
C SER A 162 2.32 -6.91 -55.44
N PRO A 163 3.16 -7.61 -54.63
CA PRO A 163 4.27 -6.99 -53.89
C PRO A 163 5.45 -6.50 -54.75
N ARG A 164 5.37 -6.59 -56.08
CA ARG A 164 6.24 -5.83 -57.00
C ARG A 164 5.76 -4.39 -57.16
N VAL A 165 4.45 -4.16 -57.14
CA VAL A 165 3.81 -2.85 -57.31
C VAL A 165 4.03 -1.96 -56.09
N LEU A 166 3.82 -2.50 -54.88
CA LEU A 166 4.10 -1.80 -53.63
C LEU A 166 5.59 -1.45 -53.44
N ARG A 167 6.49 -2.08 -54.22
CA ARG A 167 7.93 -1.73 -54.31
C ARG A 167 8.26 -0.77 -55.46
N GLY A 168 7.33 -0.56 -56.40
CA GLY A 168 7.44 0.45 -57.46
C GLY A 168 6.90 1.83 -57.06
N ILE A 169 6.17 1.94 -55.94
CA ILE A 169 5.75 3.23 -55.37
C ILE A 169 6.99 3.92 -54.75
N PRO A 170 7.27 5.20 -55.07
CA PRO A 170 8.38 5.98 -54.50
C PRO A 170 8.41 5.95 -52.96
N SER A 171 9.62 5.88 -52.39
CA SER A 171 9.82 5.65 -50.96
C SER A 171 9.30 6.80 -50.08
N GLU A 172 9.23 7.98 -50.68
CA GLU A 172 8.84 9.26 -50.09
C GLU A 172 7.32 9.30 -49.90
N ILE A 173 6.58 8.74 -50.87
CA ILE A 173 5.12 8.61 -50.82
C ILE A 173 4.72 7.58 -49.75
N MET A 174 5.39 6.43 -49.71
CA MET A 174 5.15 5.41 -48.66
C MET A 174 5.59 5.89 -47.27
N SER A 175 6.60 6.75 -47.18
CA SER A 175 7.01 7.40 -45.91
C SER A 175 5.99 8.45 -45.47
N SER A 176 5.46 9.26 -46.39
CA SER A 176 4.38 10.21 -46.11
C SER A 176 3.11 9.49 -45.64
N LEU A 177 2.69 8.42 -46.34
CA LEU A 177 1.59 7.54 -45.92
C LEU A 177 1.79 7.00 -44.50
N GLN A 178 2.99 6.51 -44.18
CA GLN A 178 3.32 6.02 -42.84
C GLN A 178 3.20 7.13 -41.79
N ILE A 179 3.63 8.36 -42.10
CA ILE A 179 3.56 9.49 -41.19
C ILE A 179 2.12 9.92 -40.94
N GLU A 180 1.31 10.17 -41.98
CA GLU A 180 -0.05 10.69 -41.83
C GLU A 180 -1.00 9.70 -41.14
N LEU A 181 -0.93 8.40 -41.48
CA LEU A 181 -1.68 7.37 -40.75
C LEU A 181 -1.18 7.24 -39.28
N THR A 182 0.12 7.49 -39.01
CA THR A 182 0.65 7.50 -37.63
C THR A 182 0.28 8.77 -36.84
N LYS A 183 -0.01 9.90 -37.50
CA LYS A 183 -0.67 11.05 -36.85
C LYS A 183 -2.11 10.72 -36.51
N THR A 184 -2.84 10.15 -37.47
CA THR A 184 -4.25 9.75 -37.33
C THR A 184 -4.46 8.81 -36.15
N LEU A 185 -3.59 7.80 -35.98
CA LEU A 185 -3.58 6.87 -34.83
C LEU A 185 -3.34 7.52 -33.44
N ARG A 186 -3.24 8.85 -33.35
CA ARG A 186 -3.26 9.59 -32.08
C ARG A 186 -4.65 10.09 -31.69
N ASN A 187 -5.55 10.27 -32.66
CA ASN A 187 -6.95 10.58 -32.40
C ASN A 187 -7.65 9.29 -31.96
N LEU A 188 -7.89 9.12 -30.66
CA LEU A 188 -8.53 7.91 -30.12
C LEU A 188 -10.06 7.90 -30.31
N ASP A 189 -10.64 9.01 -30.75
CA ASP A 189 -12.09 9.19 -30.87
C ASP A 189 -12.62 8.71 -32.22
N ASP A 190 -11.88 8.82 -33.33
CA ASP A 190 -12.26 8.15 -34.59
C ASP A 190 -12.01 6.64 -34.51
N HIS A 191 -13.01 5.91 -34.03
CA HIS A 191 -12.93 4.46 -33.83
C HIS A 191 -12.70 3.70 -35.14
N MET A 192 -13.28 4.17 -36.25
CA MET A 192 -13.20 3.52 -37.56
C MET A 192 -11.91 3.90 -38.29
N GLY A 193 -11.52 5.18 -38.28
CA GLY A 193 -10.26 5.66 -38.83
C GLY A 193 -9.04 4.99 -38.18
N ASN A 194 -9.07 4.74 -36.87
CA ASN A 194 -8.04 3.94 -36.19
C ASN A 194 -7.92 2.52 -36.75
N LEU A 195 -9.04 1.83 -36.97
CA LEU A 195 -9.05 0.47 -37.55
C LEU A 195 -8.61 0.49 -39.01
N LEU A 196 -9.07 1.44 -39.82
CA LEU A 196 -8.66 1.61 -41.22
C LEU A 196 -7.16 1.92 -41.35
N CYS A 197 -6.59 2.75 -40.48
CA CYS A 197 -5.14 2.99 -40.40
C CYS A 197 -4.37 1.69 -40.11
N LEU A 198 -4.78 0.93 -39.10
CA LEU A 198 -4.12 -0.33 -38.72
C LEU A 198 -4.30 -1.42 -39.79
N ALA A 199 -5.46 -1.52 -40.44
CA ALA A 199 -5.71 -2.46 -41.54
C ALA A 199 -4.90 -2.08 -42.79
N THR A 200 -4.82 -0.79 -43.13
CA THR A 200 -3.93 -0.31 -44.22
C THR A 200 -2.48 -0.71 -43.96
N PHE A 201 -2.00 -0.53 -42.73
CA PHE A 201 -0.69 -1.02 -42.29
C PHE A 201 -0.57 -2.55 -42.33
N ALA A 202 -1.64 -3.29 -42.03
CA ALA A 202 -1.68 -4.75 -42.05
C ALA A 202 -1.59 -5.32 -43.48
N ARG A 203 -2.39 -4.83 -44.44
CA ARG A 203 -2.24 -5.13 -45.89
C ARG A 203 -0.81 -4.90 -46.37
N ILE A 204 -0.24 -3.73 -46.07
CA ILE A 204 1.13 -3.37 -46.45
C ILE A 204 2.15 -4.34 -45.85
N ALA A 205 2.05 -4.65 -44.54
CA ALA A 205 2.96 -5.57 -43.87
C ALA A 205 2.86 -7.02 -44.38
N SER A 206 1.64 -7.50 -44.64
CA SER A 206 1.37 -8.87 -45.07
C SER A 206 1.71 -9.11 -46.54
N SER A 207 1.61 -8.10 -47.42
CA SER A 207 1.99 -8.21 -48.84
C SER A 207 3.43 -8.72 -49.07
N GLN A 208 4.35 -8.43 -48.15
CA GLN A 208 5.79 -8.72 -48.31
C GLN A 208 6.24 -10.03 -47.66
N ARG A 209 5.32 -10.90 -47.25
CA ARG A 209 5.64 -12.27 -46.78
C ARG A 209 5.83 -13.22 -47.97
N VAL A 210 6.95 -13.09 -48.68
CA VAL A 210 7.39 -14.09 -49.68
C VAL A 210 8.14 -15.22 -48.97
N PRO A 211 7.65 -16.46 -48.96
CA PRO A 211 8.41 -17.61 -48.46
C PRO A 211 9.40 -18.08 -49.56
N GLY A 212 10.67 -18.27 -49.20
CA GLY A 212 11.62 -19.00 -50.07
C GLY A 212 12.34 -18.19 -51.15
N SER A 213 12.55 -16.87 -50.98
CA SER A 213 13.60 -16.15 -51.72
C SER A 213 14.83 -15.97 -50.82
N ASP A 214 15.98 -16.48 -51.24
CA ASP A 214 17.25 -16.44 -50.50
C ASP A 214 17.75 -15.00 -50.19
N GLU A 215 18.76 -14.95 -49.32
CA GLU A 215 19.32 -13.76 -48.68
C GLU A 215 19.97 -12.73 -49.64
N SER A 216 19.17 -12.03 -50.45
CA SER A 216 19.59 -10.74 -51.02
C SER A 216 19.35 -9.63 -49.98
N ALA A 217 20.43 -9.11 -49.40
CA ALA A 217 20.42 -8.15 -48.27
C ALA A 217 19.96 -6.72 -48.63
N GLN A 218 18.83 -6.58 -49.33
CA GLN A 218 18.15 -5.31 -49.49
C GLN A 218 17.58 -4.88 -48.13
N GLN A 219 18.15 -3.81 -47.57
CA GLN A 219 17.72 -3.25 -46.29
C GLN A 219 16.22 -2.90 -46.34
N VAL A 220 15.43 -3.49 -45.45
CA VAL A 220 13.99 -3.22 -45.33
C VAL A 220 13.79 -1.71 -45.13
N PRO A 221 13.05 -0.99 -45.99
CA PRO A 221 12.92 0.47 -45.90
C PRO A 221 12.42 0.94 -44.53
N GLY A 222 12.92 2.08 -44.05
CA GLY A 222 12.64 2.58 -42.69
C GLY A 222 11.13 2.75 -42.41
N TRP A 223 10.37 3.27 -43.38
CA TRP A 223 8.91 3.38 -43.28
C TRP A 223 8.23 2.01 -43.09
N LEU A 224 8.74 0.96 -43.75
CA LEU A 224 8.19 -0.39 -43.63
C LEU A 224 8.60 -1.06 -42.31
N GLN A 225 9.80 -0.78 -41.79
CA GLN A 225 10.16 -1.20 -40.43
C GLN A 225 9.22 -0.55 -39.41
N ASN A 226 8.92 0.74 -39.55
CA ASN A 226 7.96 1.46 -38.70
C ASN A 226 6.55 0.87 -38.75
N ILE A 227 6.07 0.46 -39.93
CA ILE A 227 4.80 -0.27 -40.09
C ILE A 227 4.88 -1.64 -39.38
N LYS A 228 5.92 -2.44 -39.62
CA LYS A 228 6.10 -3.76 -38.98
C LYS A 228 6.20 -3.67 -37.45
N HIS A 229 6.73 -2.57 -36.90
CA HIS A 229 6.76 -2.34 -35.45
C HIS A 229 5.37 -2.30 -34.78
N PHE A 230 4.28 -2.05 -35.52
CA PHE A 230 2.90 -2.13 -34.99
C PHE A 230 2.44 -3.58 -34.75
N PHE A 231 2.96 -4.56 -35.51
CA PHE A 231 2.47 -5.95 -35.48
C PHE A 231 3.44 -6.91 -34.78
N GLY A 232 4.67 -6.48 -34.52
CA GLY A 232 5.67 -7.23 -33.76
C GLY A 232 5.97 -6.68 -32.37
N ALA A 233 6.99 -7.24 -31.73
CA ALA A 233 7.30 -7.11 -30.30
C ALA A 233 7.33 -5.69 -29.68
N LYS A 234 7.45 -4.60 -30.47
CA LYS A 234 7.45 -3.22 -29.93
C LYS A 234 6.06 -2.67 -29.62
N ARG A 235 5.00 -3.11 -30.33
CA ARG A 235 3.63 -2.59 -30.17
C ARG A 235 2.52 -3.62 -30.37
N GLY A 236 2.80 -4.83 -30.87
CA GLY A 236 1.80 -5.86 -31.19
C GLY A 236 0.80 -6.12 -30.06
N LEU A 237 1.27 -6.17 -28.81
CA LEU A 237 0.40 -6.28 -27.63
C LEU A 237 -0.62 -5.13 -27.51
N LYS A 238 -0.21 -3.88 -27.75
CA LYS A 238 -1.10 -2.70 -27.69
C LYS A 238 -2.04 -2.63 -28.90
N THR A 239 -1.57 -3.06 -30.06
CA THR A 239 -2.39 -3.17 -31.29
C THR A 239 -3.48 -4.22 -31.14
N LEU A 240 -3.18 -5.40 -30.58
CA LEU A 240 -4.20 -6.38 -30.19
C LEU A 240 -5.15 -5.84 -29.13
N ASP A 241 -4.65 -5.13 -28.12
CA ASP A 241 -5.49 -4.59 -27.06
C ASP A 241 -6.54 -3.61 -27.58
N LEU A 242 -6.12 -2.66 -28.43
CA LEU A 242 -7.02 -1.71 -29.09
C LEU A 242 -8.04 -2.44 -29.97
N VAL A 243 -7.58 -3.36 -30.84
CA VAL A 243 -8.47 -4.08 -31.77
C VAL A 243 -9.48 -4.94 -31.04
N VAL A 244 -9.08 -5.72 -30.03
CA VAL A 244 -10.00 -6.55 -29.25
C VAL A 244 -11.01 -5.68 -28.50
N LEU A 245 -10.61 -4.52 -27.96
CA LEU A 245 -11.55 -3.58 -27.34
C LEU A 245 -12.55 -2.99 -28.34
N ARG A 246 -12.14 -2.66 -29.58
CA ARG A 246 -13.06 -2.24 -30.65
C ARG A 246 -14.00 -3.37 -31.10
N VAL A 247 -13.53 -4.61 -31.20
CA VAL A 247 -14.37 -5.78 -31.54
C VAL A 247 -15.36 -6.10 -30.42
N ILE A 248 -14.97 -6.01 -29.15
CA ILE A 248 -15.89 -6.11 -28.00
C ILE A 248 -16.97 -5.02 -28.06
N LEU A 249 -16.61 -3.80 -28.45
CA LEU A 249 -17.55 -2.69 -28.61
C LEU A 249 -18.54 -2.95 -29.77
N ALA A 250 -18.06 -3.41 -30.93
CA ALA A 250 -18.89 -3.80 -32.07
C ALA A 250 -19.87 -4.94 -31.73
N CYS A 251 -19.49 -5.86 -30.83
CA CYS A 251 -20.38 -6.92 -30.32
C CYS A 251 -21.29 -6.45 -29.15
N SER A 252 -21.27 -5.18 -28.76
CA SER A 252 -21.96 -4.68 -27.55
C SER A 252 -23.15 -3.78 -27.86
N THR A 253 -24.36 -4.28 -27.59
CA THR A 253 -25.65 -3.54 -27.65
C THR A 253 -25.73 -2.25 -26.82
N SER A 254 -24.72 -1.95 -25.98
CA SER A 254 -24.60 -0.69 -25.24
C SER A 254 -24.00 0.46 -26.06
N CYS A 255 -23.65 0.23 -27.33
CA CYS A 255 -23.14 1.24 -28.26
C CYS A 255 -24.23 1.60 -29.28
N GLN A 256 -25.17 2.46 -28.90
CA GLN A 256 -26.27 2.91 -29.78
C GLN A 256 -25.81 3.75 -30.99
N SER A 257 -24.53 4.10 -31.07
CA SER A 257 -23.94 4.95 -32.12
C SER A 257 -23.30 4.17 -33.29
N LEU A 258 -23.29 2.83 -33.26
CA LEU A 258 -22.77 2.00 -34.36
C LEU A 258 -23.91 1.26 -35.06
N MET A 259 -24.03 1.46 -36.37
CA MET A 259 -24.93 0.67 -37.22
C MET A 259 -24.38 -0.75 -37.42
N ILE A 260 -25.25 -1.71 -37.74
CA ILE A 260 -24.88 -3.13 -37.92
C ILE A 260 -23.75 -3.27 -38.96
N ASP A 261 -23.84 -2.58 -40.10
CA ASP A 261 -22.80 -2.57 -41.13
C ASP A 261 -21.43 -2.06 -40.63
N GLN A 262 -21.45 -1.03 -39.76
CA GLN A 262 -20.24 -0.45 -39.18
C GLN A 262 -19.62 -1.37 -38.12
N ALA A 263 -20.44 -2.10 -37.37
CA ALA A 263 -19.99 -3.14 -36.45
C ALA A 263 -19.38 -4.32 -37.22
N ALA A 264 -20.05 -4.80 -38.27
CA ALA A 264 -19.55 -5.85 -39.16
C ALA A 264 -18.21 -5.48 -39.81
N GLU A 265 -18.09 -4.28 -40.39
CA GLU A 265 -16.83 -3.81 -40.99
C GLU A 265 -15.73 -3.62 -39.93
N SER A 266 -16.05 -3.11 -38.74
CA SER A 266 -15.08 -3.02 -37.62
C SER A 266 -14.50 -4.38 -37.25
N ILE A 267 -15.30 -5.45 -37.30
CA ILE A 267 -14.83 -6.81 -37.03
C ILE A 267 -14.03 -7.37 -38.21
N LYS A 268 -14.44 -7.12 -39.47
CA LYS A 268 -13.67 -7.49 -40.68
C LYS A 268 -12.26 -6.89 -40.67
N LEU A 269 -12.14 -5.59 -40.37
CA LEU A 269 -10.85 -4.92 -40.17
C LEU A 269 -10.07 -5.52 -38.99
N GLY A 270 -10.76 -5.83 -37.88
CA GLY A 270 -10.17 -6.46 -36.71
C GLY A 270 -9.56 -7.85 -36.99
N ILE A 271 -10.25 -8.69 -37.76
CA ILE A 271 -9.77 -10.02 -38.19
C ILE A 271 -8.44 -9.89 -38.94
N GLU A 272 -8.36 -8.97 -39.90
CA GLU A 272 -7.19 -8.76 -40.74
C GLU A 272 -5.97 -8.27 -39.93
N ILE A 273 -6.19 -7.30 -39.03
CA ILE A 273 -5.13 -6.79 -38.14
C ILE A 273 -4.64 -7.91 -37.22
N CYS A 274 -5.56 -8.67 -36.61
CA CYS A 274 -5.24 -9.78 -35.72
C CYS A 274 -4.43 -10.87 -36.45
N ALA A 275 -4.84 -11.24 -37.67
CA ALA A 275 -4.13 -12.21 -38.50
C ALA A 275 -2.67 -11.80 -38.78
N THR A 276 -2.42 -10.49 -38.93
CA THR A 276 -1.11 -9.92 -39.26
C THR A 276 -0.15 -9.85 -38.07
N VAL A 277 -0.63 -9.75 -36.82
CA VAL A 277 0.21 -9.71 -35.60
C VAL A 277 1.02 -11.01 -35.42
N GLU A 278 2.29 -10.87 -35.01
CA GLU A 278 3.21 -11.99 -34.73
C GLU A 278 2.63 -12.99 -33.72
N GLY A 279 2.75 -14.30 -33.99
CA GLY A 279 2.15 -15.36 -33.17
C GLY A 279 2.57 -15.32 -31.70
N SER A 280 3.85 -15.10 -31.43
CA SER A 280 4.39 -14.96 -30.07
C SER A 280 3.80 -13.77 -29.29
N GLN A 281 3.45 -12.68 -30.00
CA GLN A 281 2.76 -11.53 -29.40
C GLN A 281 1.29 -11.86 -29.14
N ARG A 282 0.64 -12.61 -30.04
CA ARG A 282 -0.73 -13.09 -29.87
C ARG A 282 -0.84 -14.01 -28.65
N GLU A 283 0.04 -15.00 -28.53
CA GLU A 283 0.13 -15.91 -27.38
C GLU A 283 0.37 -15.17 -26.06
N SER A 284 1.34 -14.25 -26.03
CA SER A 284 1.62 -13.42 -24.84
C SER A 284 0.43 -12.54 -24.44
N TRP A 285 -0.27 -11.94 -25.41
CA TRP A 285 -1.49 -11.17 -25.15
C TRP A 285 -2.61 -12.05 -24.58
N ILE A 286 -2.83 -13.25 -25.15
CA ILE A 286 -3.86 -14.21 -24.71
C ILE A 286 -3.64 -14.69 -23.27
N GLN A 287 -2.39 -15.03 -22.92
CA GLN A 287 -2.04 -15.47 -21.56
C GLN A 287 -2.38 -14.39 -20.52
N THR A 288 -2.22 -13.12 -20.90
CA THR A 288 -2.41 -11.94 -20.03
C THR A 288 -3.87 -11.47 -19.98
N ASN A 289 -4.63 -11.54 -21.08
CA ASN A 289 -5.92 -10.86 -21.24
C ASN A 289 -7.15 -11.80 -21.21
N LYS A 290 -7.09 -12.88 -20.41
CA LYS A 290 -8.17 -13.89 -20.29
C LYS A 290 -9.56 -13.28 -20.01
N SER A 291 -9.64 -12.19 -19.23
CA SER A 291 -10.88 -11.48 -18.94
C SER A 291 -11.49 -10.77 -20.17
N LYS A 292 -10.67 -10.22 -21.07
CA LYS A 292 -11.14 -9.62 -22.33
C LYS A 292 -11.63 -10.69 -23.30
N ILE A 293 -10.96 -11.83 -23.35
CA ILE A 293 -11.39 -13.00 -24.14
C ILE A 293 -12.74 -13.52 -23.62
N ALA A 294 -12.86 -13.73 -22.31
CA ALA A 294 -14.12 -14.16 -21.70
C ALA A 294 -15.28 -13.18 -21.98
N LYS A 295 -15.03 -11.86 -21.85
CA LYS A 295 -16.00 -10.82 -22.20
C LYS A 295 -16.37 -10.83 -23.68
N LEU A 296 -15.43 -11.09 -24.59
CA LEU A 296 -15.74 -11.18 -26.02
C LEU A 296 -16.61 -12.41 -26.33
N CYS A 297 -16.26 -13.58 -25.79
CA CYS A 297 -17.11 -14.77 -25.90
C CYS A 297 -18.51 -14.50 -25.35
N GLU A 298 -18.63 -13.91 -24.16
CA GLU A 298 -19.89 -13.51 -23.52
C GLU A 298 -20.72 -12.56 -24.39
N LYS A 299 -20.11 -11.66 -25.16
CA LYS A 299 -20.84 -10.79 -26.10
C LYS A 299 -21.28 -11.50 -27.39
N VAL A 300 -20.45 -12.40 -27.93
CA VAL A 300 -20.75 -13.16 -29.15
C VAL A 300 -21.83 -14.23 -28.90
N THR A 301 -21.92 -14.80 -27.70
CA THR A 301 -22.93 -15.84 -27.33
C THR A 301 -24.27 -15.30 -26.86
N ARG A 302 -24.61 -14.03 -27.09
CA ARG A 302 -25.88 -13.44 -26.65
C ARG A 302 -27.02 -13.84 -27.58
N GLU A 303 -28.23 -14.01 -27.04
CA GLU A 303 -29.41 -14.38 -27.82
C GLU A 303 -29.89 -13.25 -28.76
N ASN A 304 -29.63 -11.99 -28.39
CA ASN A 304 -30.07 -10.79 -29.11
C ASN A 304 -28.89 -10.07 -29.81
N ILE A 305 -28.00 -10.80 -30.47
CA ILE A 305 -26.98 -10.25 -31.37
C ILE A 305 -27.41 -10.47 -32.83
N ASP A 306 -27.01 -9.59 -33.73
CA ASP A 306 -27.18 -9.82 -35.17
C ASP A 306 -26.34 -11.03 -35.65
N ALA A 307 -26.86 -11.78 -36.61
CA ALA A 307 -26.25 -13.02 -37.09
C ALA A 307 -24.94 -12.78 -37.87
N GLU A 308 -24.84 -11.71 -38.67
CA GLU A 308 -23.58 -11.37 -39.35
C GLU A 308 -22.54 -10.92 -38.32
N VAL A 309 -22.91 -10.04 -37.39
CA VAL A 309 -22.02 -9.57 -36.31
C VAL A 309 -21.55 -10.75 -35.43
N GLN A 310 -22.42 -11.71 -35.12
CA GLN A 310 -22.06 -12.94 -34.40
C GLN A 310 -21.07 -13.80 -35.19
N MET A 311 -21.37 -14.11 -36.45
CA MET A 311 -20.52 -14.97 -37.28
C MET A 311 -19.13 -14.36 -37.53
N LEU A 312 -19.06 -13.04 -37.71
CA LEU A 312 -17.80 -12.31 -37.77
C LEU A 312 -17.08 -12.30 -36.41
N GLY A 313 -17.80 -12.17 -35.29
CA GLY A 313 -17.25 -12.28 -33.95
C GLY A 313 -16.65 -13.66 -33.63
N ILE A 314 -17.31 -14.75 -34.05
CA ILE A 314 -16.77 -16.12 -33.97
C ILE A 314 -15.54 -16.23 -34.88
N THR A 315 -15.60 -15.70 -36.10
CA THR A 315 -14.45 -15.69 -37.02
C THR A 315 -13.26 -14.95 -36.40
N PHE A 316 -13.47 -13.80 -35.77
CA PHE A 316 -12.41 -13.08 -35.05
C PHE A 316 -11.80 -13.91 -33.91
N LEU A 317 -12.61 -14.61 -33.12
CA LEU A 317 -12.11 -15.53 -32.09
C LEU A 317 -11.29 -16.69 -32.69
N VAL A 318 -11.66 -17.19 -33.86
CA VAL A 318 -10.93 -18.21 -34.64
C VAL A 318 -9.59 -17.71 -35.21
N TYR A 319 -9.46 -16.43 -35.52
CA TYR A 319 -8.17 -15.82 -35.90
C TYR A 319 -7.33 -15.36 -34.69
N LEU A 320 -7.96 -15.07 -33.54
CA LEU A 320 -7.29 -14.67 -32.32
C LEU A 320 -6.70 -15.86 -31.56
N LEU A 321 -7.49 -16.92 -31.33
CA LEU A 321 -7.17 -18.01 -30.41
C LEU A 321 -6.61 -19.26 -31.11
N PRO A 322 -5.63 -19.96 -30.53
CA PRO A 322 -5.30 -21.33 -30.89
C PRO A 322 -6.51 -22.27 -30.78
N THR A 323 -6.69 -23.18 -31.73
CA THR A 323 -7.87 -24.07 -31.81
C THR A 323 -8.16 -24.85 -30.52
N ALA A 324 -7.12 -25.24 -29.78
CA ALA A 324 -7.24 -25.97 -28.51
C ALA A 324 -7.71 -25.10 -27.32
N THR A 325 -7.78 -23.78 -27.45
CA THR A 325 -8.28 -22.85 -26.41
C THR A 325 -9.62 -22.19 -26.76
N LEU A 326 -10.18 -22.51 -27.92
CA LEU A 326 -11.45 -21.99 -28.40
C LEU A 326 -12.62 -22.71 -27.70
N PRO A 327 -13.63 -22.01 -27.13
CA PRO A 327 -14.79 -22.65 -26.49
C PRO A 327 -15.55 -23.56 -27.47
N SER A 328 -15.72 -24.83 -27.11
CA SER A 328 -16.18 -25.89 -28.03
C SER A 328 -17.54 -25.64 -28.71
N GLY A 329 -18.45 -24.90 -28.07
CA GLY A 329 -19.74 -24.55 -28.66
C GLY A 329 -19.66 -23.48 -29.76
N LEU A 330 -18.63 -22.63 -29.79
CA LEU A 330 -18.54 -21.53 -30.77
C LEU A 330 -18.30 -22.02 -32.21
N PRO A 331 -17.37 -22.96 -32.49
CA PRO A 331 -17.27 -23.59 -33.80
C PRO A 331 -18.57 -24.25 -34.24
N GLU A 332 -19.26 -24.96 -33.33
CA GLU A 332 -20.49 -25.68 -33.67
C GLU A 332 -21.67 -24.76 -33.99
N VAL A 333 -21.82 -23.62 -33.31
CA VAL A 333 -22.79 -22.57 -33.70
C VAL A 333 -22.48 -22.07 -35.12
N ALA A 334 -21.22 -21.74 -35.41
CA ALA A 334 -20.83 -21.29 -36.74
C ALA A 334 -21.04 -22.37 -37.81
N LEU A 335 -20.75 -23.64 -37.51
CA LEU A 335 -20.98 -24.75 -38.42
C LEU A 335 -22.47 -25.04 -38.62
N HIS A 336 -23.30 -24.92 -37.57
CA HIS A 336 -24.74 -25.02 -37.72
C HIS A 336 -25.25 -23.98 -38.71
N TRP A 337 -24.91 -22.71 -38.49
CA TRP A 337 -25.32 -21.60 -39.36
C TRP A 337 -24.86 -21.79 -40.80
N LEU A 338 -23.58 -22.13 -41.02
CA LEU A 338 -23.01 -22.42 -42.36
C LEU A 338 -23.68 -23.59 -43.11
N LEU A 339 -24.39 -24.48 -42.41
CA LEU A 339 -25.04 -25.65 -43.01
C LEU A 339 -26.58 -25.57 -43.01
N SER A 340 -27.18 -24.54 -42.39
CA SER A 340 -28.64 -24.40 -42.25
C SER A 340 -29.22 -23.07 -42.73
N GLU A 341 -28.42 -21.99 -42.75
CA GLU A 341 -28.87 -20.67 -43.22
C GLU A 341 -28.87 -20.62 -44.77
N ASN A 342 -29.62 -19.68 -45.35
CA ASN A 342 -29.63 -19.47 -46.79
C ASN A 342 -28.23 -19.09 -47.32
N SER A 343 -27.72 -19.84 -48.31
CA SER A 343 -26.39 -19.67 -48.91
C SER A 343 -26.10 -18.25 -49.44
N THR A 344 -27.11 -17.54 -49.95
CA THR A 344 -26.98 -16.14 -50.40
C THR A 344 -26.71 -15.19 -49.23
N ARG A 345 -27.30 -15.44 -48.05
CA ARG A 345 -26.98 -14.69 -46.80
C ARG A 345 -25.59 -15.03 -46.29
N ILE A 346 -25.19 -16.30 -46.34
CA ILE A 346 -23.84 -16.75 -45.94
C ILE A 346 -22.78 -16.00 -46.76
N LEU A 347 -22.93 -15.93 -48.08
CA LEU A 347 -22.00 -15.24 -48.99
C LEU A 347 -22.11 -13.70 -48.98
N ALA A 348 -23.17 -13.15 -48.39
CA ALA A 348 -23.28 -11.71 -48.14
C ALA A 348 -22.41 -11.29 -46.95
N ALA A 349 -22.56 -12.01 -45.83
CA ALA A 349 -21.90 -11.72 -44.56
C ALA A 349 -20.41 -12.14 -44.53
N LEU A 350 -20.10 -13.33 -45.05
CA LEU A 350 -18.77 -13.94 -44.92
C LEU A 350 -18.05 -14.07 -46.29
N PRO A 351 -16.85 -13.49 -46.43
CA PRO A 351 -15.91 -13.86 -47.48
C PRO A 351 -15.62 -15.36 -47.51
N GLN A 352 -15.39 -15.93 -48.71
CA GLN A 352 -15.13 -17.36 -48.90
C GLN A 352 -13.88 -17.86 -48.13
N GLU A 353 -12.88 -16.99 -47.92
CA GLU A 353 -11.72 -17.25 -47.06
C GLU A 353 -12.10 -17.49 -45.59
N TYR A 354 -13.12 -16.80 -45.08
CA TYR A 354 -13.57 -16.98 -43.70
C TYR A 354 -14.41 -18.26 -43.58
N ILE A 355 -15.22 -18.59 -44.58
CA ILE A 355 -15.98 -19.86 -44.64
C ILE A 355 -15.02 -21.05 -44.62
N SER A 356 -13.96 -21.03 -45.44
CA SER A 356 -12.96 -22.11 -45.46
C SER A 356 -12.18 -22.20 -44.14
N ARG A 357 -11.84 -21.07 -43.51
CA ARG A 357 -11.18 -21.05 -42.19
C ARG A 357 -12.08 -21.53 -41.05
N LEU A 358 -13.38 -21.23 -41.09
CA LEU A 358 -14.36 -21.76 -40.13
C LEU A 358 -14.55 -23.27 -40.27
N ALA A 359 -14.54 -23.80 -41.49
CA ALA A 359 -14.58 -25.24 -41.77
C ALA A 359 -13.30 -25.95 -41.30
N GLU A 360 -12.13 -25.39 -41.60
CA GLU A 360 -10.83 -25.90 -41.14
C GLU A 360 -10.80 -26.00 -39.60
N THR A 361 -11.19 -24.93 -38.92
CA THR A 361 -11.16 -24.87 -37.46
C THR A 361 -12.18 -25.81 -36.80
N ASN A 362 -13.34 -26.02 -37.42
CA ASN A 362 -14.36 -26.95 -36.92
C ASN A 362 -13.91 -28.41 -36.90
N VAL A 363 -13.07 -28.83 -37.85
CA VAL A 363 -12.53 -30.21 -37.90
C VAL A 363 -11.29 -30.37 -37.00
N LEU A 364 -10.54 -29.30 -36.77
CA LEU A 364 -9.40 -29.28 -35.84
C LEU A 364 -9.81 -29.15 -34.37
N CYS A 365 -10.99 -28.61 -34.07
CA CYS A 365 -11.64 -28.78 -32.77
C CYS A 365 -12.10 -30.24 -32.59
N PRO A 366 -12.21 -30.76 -31.35
CA PRO A 366 -12.51 -32.18 -31.09
C PRO A 366 -13.98 -32.54 -31.36
N GLY A 367 -14.36 -32.60 -32.64
CA GLY A 367 -15.70 -32.93 -33.12
C GLY A 367 -15.67 -33.76 -34.41
N GLN A 368 -15.56 -35.10 -34.28
CA GLN A 368 -15.56 -36.03 -35.43
C GLN A 368 -16.83 -35.89 -36.31
N THR A 369 -17.93 -35.42 -35.72
CA THR A 369 -19.19 -35.08 -36.38
C THR A 369 -19.09 -33.91 -37.37
N ALA A 370 -18.15 -32.98 -37.20
CA ALA A 370 -18.03 -31.79 -38.06
C ALA A 370 -17.66 -32.16 -39.49
N MET A 371 -16.63 -32.99 -39.69
CA MET A 371 -16.20 -33.46 -41.01
C MET A 371 -17.32 -34.28 -41.69
N CYS A 372 -18.04 -35.11 -40.94
CA CYS A 372 -19.23 -35.80 -41.43
C CYS A 372 -20.28 -34.80 -41.97
N ARG A 373 -20.72 -33.86 -41.14
CA ARG A 373 -21.77 -32.87 -41.50
C ARG A 373 -21.41 -32.03 -42.72
N ILE A 374 -20.14 -31.60 -42.84
CA ILE A 374 -19.66 -30.86 -44.02
C ILE A 374 -19.74 -31.73 -45.27
N MET A 375 -19.21 -32.96 -45.22
CA MET A 375 -19.23 -33.86 -46.37
C MET A 375 -20.67 -34.26 -46.77
N ASP A 376 -21.56 -34.47 -45.81
CA ASP A 376 -22.97 -34.77 -46.04
C ASP A 376 -23.67 -33.61 -46.76
N TYR A 377 -23.40 -32.35 -46.38
CA TYR A 377 -23.91 -31.15 -47.06
C TYR A 377 -23.36 -30.99 -48.48
N VAL A 378 -22.05 -31.21 -48.68
CA VAL A 378 -21.43 -31.14 -50.02
C VAL A 378 -22.01 -32.21 -50.94
N ILE A 379 -22.18 -33.44 -50.44
CA ILE A 379 -22.78 -34.55 -51.19
C ILE A 379 -24.26 -34.29 -51.46
N ALA A 380 -25.03 -33.73 -50.51
CA ALA A 380 -26.41 -33.34 -50.73
C ALA A 380 -26.52 -32.27 -51.84
N THR A 381 -25.71 -31.21 -51.76
CA THR A 381 -25.61 -30.14 -52.78
C THR A 381 -25.36 -30.70 -54.18
N LEU A 382 -24.44 -31.67 -54.30
CA LEU A 382 -24.15 -32.35 -55.57
C LEU A 382 -25.22 -33.39 -55.96
N SER A 383 -25.98 -33.94 -55.03
CA SER A 383 -27.01 -34.96 -55.32
C SER A 383 -28.29 -34.36 -55.93
N THR A 384 -28.56 -33.08 -55.69
CA THR A 384 -29.62 -32.31 -56.35
C THR A 384 -29.37 -32.17 -57.86
N ARG A 385 -29.89 -33.12 -58.64
CA ARG A 385 -29.78 -33.09 -60.12
C ARG A 385 -30.77 -32.09 -60.72
N TYR A 386 -30.27 -31.18 -61.58
CA TYR A 386 -31.05 -30.31 -62.47
C TYR A 386 -32.09 -29.39 -61.80
N SER A 387 -31.74 -28.73 -60.69
CA SER A 387 -32.52 -27.60 -60.19
C SER A 387 -32.11 -26.31 -60.92
N ALA A 388 -33.09 -25.57 -61.45
CA ALA A 388 -32.87 -24.31 -62.19
C ALA A 388 -32.87 -23.06 -61.29
N ASP A 389 -32.91 -23.25 -59.97
CA ASP A 389 -32.97 -22.18 -58.96
C ASP A 389 -31.59 -21.53 -58.73
N ALA A 390 -31.59 -20.21 -58.55
CA ALA A 390 -30.43 -19.40 -58.20
C ALA A 390 -29.80 -19.81 -56.86
N ALA A 391 -30.61 -20.28 -55.90
CA ALA A 391 -30.14 -20.72 -54.58
C ALA A 391 -29.11 -21.86 -54.65
N ASN A 392 -29.16 -22.72 -55.68
CA ASN A 392 -28.19 -23.80 -55.86
C ASN A 392 -26.77 -23.25 -56.13
N VAL A 393 -26.66 -22.14 -56.87
CA VAL A 393 -25.36 -21.58 -57.29
C VAL A 393 -24.57 -21.08 -56.09
N ASP A 394 -25.26 -20.37 -55.19
CA ASP A 394 -24.67 -19.91 -53.94
C ASP A 394 -24.36 -21.09 -53.00
N THR A 395 -25.21 -22.12 -52.98
CA THR A 395 -24.98 -23.36 -52.20
C THR A 395 -23.74 -24.12 -52.70
N ILE A 396 -23.53 -24.23 -54.01
CA ILE A 396 -22.31 -24.79 -54.62
C ILE A 396 -21.07 -23.97 -54.20
N ARG A 397 -21.17 -22.63 -54.17
CA ARG A 397 -20.05 -21.76 -53.75
C ARG A 397 -19.73 -21.84 -52.26
N VAL A 398 -20.74 -22.04 -51.40
CA VAL A 398 -20.52 -22.37 -49.97
C VAL A 398 -19.86 -23.75 -49.87
N ALA A 399 -20.37 -24.77 -50.55
CA ALA A 399 -19.80 -26.13 -50.56
C ALA A 399 -18.34 -26.16 -51.04
N GLN A 400 -17.98 -25.44 -52.10
CA GLN A 400 -16.58 -25.25 -52.55
C GLN A 400 -15.70 -24.67 -51.44
N SER A 401 -16.19 -23.61 -50.77
CA SER A 401 -15.46 -22.94 -49.68
C SER A 401 -15.23 -23.88 -48.48
N LEU A 402 -16.23 -24.73 -48.15
CA LEU A 402 -16.11 -25.76 -47.11
C LEU A 402 -15.12 -26.87 -47.51
N VAL A 403 -15.13 -27.35 -48.76
CA VAL A 403 -14.20 -28.37 -49.26
C VAL A 403 -12.75 -27.87 -49.23
N ILE A 404 -12.49 -26.60 -49.59
CA ILE A 404 -11.17 -25.96 -49.44
C ILE A 404 -10.71 -25.98 -47.97
N GLY A 405 -11.61 -25.71 -47.03
CA GLY A 405 -11.34 -25.83 -45.59
C GLY A 405 -10.93 -27.24 -45.17
N LEU A 406 -11.60 -28.28 -45.71
CA LEU A 406 -11.23 -29.68 -45.46
C LEU A 406 -9.89 -30.05 -46.12
N GLN A 407 -9.61 -29.58 -47.34
CA GLN A 407 -8.34 -29.80 -48.04
C GLN A 407 -7.15 -29.20 -47.25
N ASN A 408 -7.34 -28.05 -46.61
CA ASN A 408 -6.34 -27.44 -45.74
C ASN A 408 -6.00 -28.34 -44.54
N VAL A 409 -7.01 -28.90 -43.87
CA VAL A 409 -6.83 -29.81 -42.71
C VAL A 409 -6.11 -31.10 -43.11
N VAL A 410 -6.53 -31.75 -44.20
CA VAL A 410 -5.87 -32.97 -44.70
C VAL A 410 -4.42 -32.68 -45.14
N SER A 411 -4.16 -31.52 -45.73
CA SER A 411 -2.81 -31.11 -46.16
C SER A 411 -1.88 -30.73 -44.99
N GLN A 412 -2.43 -30.41 -43.82
CA GLN A 412 -1.68 -30.25 -42.56
C GLN A 412 -1.33 -31.59 -41.87
N GLY A 413 -1.68 -32.73 -42.48
CA GLY A 413 -1.34 -34.06 -41.97
C GLY A 413 -2.34 -34.62 -40.95
N PHE A 414 -3.59 -34.15 -40.95
CA PHE A 414 -4.66 -34.63 -40.05
C PHE A 414 -5.19 -36.04 -40.42
N GLY A 415 -4.29 -37.03 -40.47
CA GLY A 415 -4.61 -38.44 -40.71
C GLY A 415 -5.17 -39.13 -39.47
N SER A 416 -6.35 -38.72 -39.00
CA SER A 416 -7.03 -39.42 -37.90
C SER A 416 -7.89 -40.59 -38.40
N THR A 417 -7.98 -41.67 -37.61
CA THR A 417 -8.85 -42.83 -37.90
C THR A 417 -10.34 -42.44 -38.04
N ALA A 418 -10.75 -41.31 -37.49
CA ALA A 418 -12.09 -40.75 -37.66
C ALA A 418 -12.34 -40.18 -39.07
N ALA A 419 -11.30 -39.61 -39.72
CA ALA A 419 -11.38 -39.18 -41.11
C ALA A 419 -11.52 -40.39 -42.04
N GLU A 420 -10.71 -41.44 -41.84
CA GLU A 420 -10.79 -42.71 -42.59
C GLU A 420 -12.16 -43.38 -42.44
N ALA A 421 -12.72 -43.45 -41.22
CA ALA A 421 -14.06 -43.95 -40.95
C ALA A 421 -15.16 -43.11 -41.64
N THR A 422 -15.02 -41.78 -41.63
CA THR A 422 -15.93 -40.86 -42.32
C THR A 422 -15.91 -41.10 -43.83
N LEU A 423 -14.73 -41.21 -44.45
CA LEU A 423 -14.58 -41.44 -45.88
C LEU A 423 -15.12 -42.83 -46.29
N THR A 424 -14.85 -43.85 -45.48
CA THR A 424 -15.38 -45.21 -45.68
C THR A 424 -16.90 -45.24 -45.68
N ARG A 425 -17.56 -44.50 -44.76
CA ARG A 425 -19.02 -44.33 -44.72
C ARG A 425 -19.57 -43.70 -46.00
N LEU A 426 -18.85 -42.74 -46.57
CA LEU A 426 -19.29 -41.93 -47.71
C LEU A 426 -19.02 -42.57 -49.07
N LYS A 427 -18.25 -43.65 -49.12
CA LYS A 427 -17.83 -44.32 -50.36
C LYS A 427 -18.97 -44.54 -51.36
N GLY A 428 -20.10 -45.12 -50.94
CA GLY A 428 -21.22 -45.41 -51.85
C GLY A 428 -21.83 -44.16 -52.49
N SER A 429 -21.82 -43.02 -51.79
CA SER A 429 -22.24 -41.74 -52.34
C SER A 429 -21.20 -41.15 -53.30
N ILE A 430 -19.91 -41.31 -53.00
CA ILE A 430 -18.80 -40.88 -53.87
C ILE A 430 -18.79 -41.70 -55.18
N ASP A 431 -18.94 -43.03 -55.09
CA ASP A 431 -19.02 -43.93 -56.25
C ASP A 431 -20.16 -43.48 -57.20
N GLY A 432 -21.35 -43.18 -56.68
CA GLY A 432 -22.49 -42.66 -57.45
C GLY A 432 -22.35 -41.22 -57.97
N LEU A 433 -21.43 -40.42 -57.39
CA LEU A 433 -21.08 -39.10 -57.93
C LEU A 433 -20.04 -39.21 -59.06
N ILE A 434 -19.12 -40.17 -58.99
CA ILE A 434 -18.12 -40.44 -60.06
C ILE A 434 -18.83 -40.82 -61.37
N GLU A 435 -19.90 -41.63 -61.32
CA GLU A 435 -20.73 -41.93 -62.50
C GLU A 435 -21.38 -40.69 -63.15
N SER A 436 -21.52 -39.58 -62.40
CA SER A 436 -22.10 -38.33 -62.88
C SER A 436 -21.09 -37.32 -63.45
N PHE A 437 -19.79 -37.65 -63.45
CA PHE A 437 -18.71 -36.72 -63.80
C PHE A 437 -18.08 -37.03 -65.18
N PRO A 438 -17.81 -36.02 -66.03
CA PRO A 438 -18.18 -34.61 -65.87
C PRO A 438 -19.65 -34.34 -66.23
N ARG A 439 -20.29 -33.48 -65.45
CA ARG A 439 -21.63 -32.92 -65.71
C ARG A 439 -21.61 -32.07 -66.97
N ARG A 440 -22.77 -31.98 -67.61
CA ARG A 440 -23.02 -31.17 -68.82
C ARG A 440 -24.17 -30.21 -68.55
N PRO A 441 -24.14 -29.00 -69.13
CA PRO A 441 -25.23 -28.04 -68.96
C PRO A 441 -26.54 -28.58 -69.53
N TYR A 442 -27.64 -28.23 -68.87
CA TYR A 442 -28.99 -28.60 -69.31
C TYR A 442 -29.39 -27.92 -70.63
N LEU A 443 -28.97 -26.66 -70.83
CA LEU A 443 -29.15 -25.88 -72.06
C LEU A 443 -27.88 -25.05 -72.36
N PRO A 444 -27.51 -24.84 -73.63
CA PRO A 444 -26.32 -24.07 -74.02
C PRO A 444 -26.52 -22.54 -73.98
N SER A 445 -27.76 -22.08 -73.84
CA SER A 445 -28.13 -20.67 -73.67
C SER A 445 -28.86 -20.47 -72.35
N CYS A 446 -28.61 -19.32 -71.71
CA CYS A 446 -29.28 -18.88 -70.49
C CYS A 446 -30.22 -17.69 -70.70
N GLN A 447 -30.69 -17.47 -71.94
CA GLN A 447 -31.63 -16.39 -72.27
C GLN A 447 -32.92 -16.52 -71.46
N ASN A 448 -33.39 -15.41 -70.88
CA ASN A 448 -34.51 -15.32 -69.93
C ASN A 448 -34.38 -16.18 -68.64
N SER A 449 -33.26 -16.87 -68.44
CA SER A 449 -32.95 -17.58 -67.18
C SER A 449 -32.60 -16.59 -66.07
N THR A 450 -32.57 -17.05 -64.82
CA THR A 450 -31.90 -16.36 -63.71
C THR A 450 -30.41 -16.74 -63.67
N ILE A 451 -30.10 -18.02 -63.93
CA ILE A 451 -28.76 -18.62 -63.88
C ILE A 451 -28.18 -18.97 -65.25
N CYS A 452 -26.85 -19.00 -65.35
CA CYS A 452 -26.12 -19.56 -66.48
C CYS A 452 -25.84 -21.05 -66.29
N TYR A 453 -26.64 -21.93 -66.91
CA TYR A 453 -26.52 -23.38 -66.82
C TYR A 453 -25.10 -23.91 -67.07
N THR A 454 -24.41 -23.33 -68.04
CA THR A 454 -23.00 -23.59 -68.37
C THR A 454 -22.07 -23.34 -67.19
N PHE A 455 -22.17 -22.18 -66.54
CA PHE A 455 -21.33 -21.84 -65.40
C PHE A 455 -21.66 -22.70 -64.17
N VAL A 456 -22.93 -23.10 -64.00
CA VAL A 456 -23.35 -24.02 -62.94
C VAL A 456 -22.73 -25.40 -63.16
N SER A 457 -22.84 -25.99 -64.36
CA SER A 457 -22.23 -27.30 -64.62
C SER A 457 -20.71 -27.30 -64.48
N ASP A 458 -20.04 -26.21 -64.87
CA ASP A 458 -18.59 -26.06 -64.68
C ASP A 458 -18.24 -25.90 -63.18
N SER A 459 -19.05 -25.17 -62.41
CA SER A 459 -18.89 -25.02 -60.94
C SER A 459 -19.14 -26.32 -60.17
N GLU A 460 -20.13 -27.12 -60.60
CA GLU A 460 -20.35 -28.48 -60.09
C GLU A 460 -19.18 -29.41 -60.41
N ASN A 461 -18.62 -29.32 -61.63
CA ASN A 461 -17.47 -30.12 -62.05
C ASN A 461 -16.21 -29.78 -61.26
N GLU A 462 -15.95 -28.50 -60.98
CA GLU A 462 -14.84 -28.08 -60.13
C GLU A 462 -15.05 -28.51 -58.65
N LEU A 463 -16.29 -28.44 -58.14
CA LEU A 463 -16.62 -28.96 -56.80
C LEU A 463 -16.46 -30.49 -56.72
N LEU A 464 -16.89 -31.24 -57.74
CA LEU A 464 -16.67 -32.68 -57.86
C LEU A 464 -15.17 -33.01 -57.93
N TYR A 465 -14.42 -32.26 -58.73
CA TYR A 465 -12.96 -32.38 -58.82
C TYR A 465 -12.29 -32.20 -57.45
N ASP A 466 -12.64 -31.14 -56.71
CA ASP A 466 -12.05 -30.83 -55.41
C ASP A 466 -12.48 -31.82 -54.32
N LEU A 467 -13.73 -32.32 -54.37
CA LEU A 467 -14.24 -33.38 -53.50
C LEU A 467 -13.53 -34.71 -53.75
N PHE A 468 -13.33 -35.11 -55.02
CA PHE A 468 -12.58 -36.31 -55.36
C PHE A 468 -11.11 -36.17 -54.97
N SER A 469 -10.48 -35.02 -55.25
CA SER A 469 -9.11 -34.70 -54.84
C SER A 469 -8.93 -34.87 -53.31
N LEU A 470 -9.86 -34.33 -52.52
CA LEU A 470 -9.92 -34.51 -51.06
C LEU A 470 -10.08 -35.97 -50.66
N TYR A 471 -11.07 -36.67 -51.24
CA TYR A 471 -11.37 -38.07 -50.92
C TYR A 471 -10.18 -38.99 -51.19
N PHE A 472 -9.53 -38.85 -52.35
CA PHE A 472 -8.35 -39.65 -52.70
C PHE A 472 -7.09 -39.22 -51.92
N GLN A 473 -6.85 -37.92 -51.67
CA GLN A 473 -5.71 -37.47 -50.86
C GLN A 473 -5.78 -38.05 -49.43
N ALA A 474 -6.97 -38.08 -48.82
CA ALA A 474 -7.15 -38.64 -47.49
C ALA A 474 -7.14 -40.19 -47.51
N SER A 475 -7.80 -40.84 -48.48
CA SER A 475 -7.81 -42.31 -48.61
C SER A 475 -6.44 -42.92 -48.96
N LEU A 476 -5.51 -42.13 -49.50
CA LEU A 476 -4.13 -42.54 -49.80
C LEU A 476 -3.13 -42.06 -48.73
N SER A 477 -3.57 -41.27 -47.74
CA SER A 477 -2.69 -40.75 -46.69
C SER A 477 -2.13 -41.91 -45.83
N PRO A 478 -0.81 -41.92 -45.53
CA PRO A 478 -0.19 -43.07 -44.90
C PRO A 478 -0.50 -43.13 -43.40
N SER A 479 -0.81 -44.33 -42.89
CA SER A 479 -0.49 -44.68 -41.51
C SER A 479 1.03 -44.55 -41.31
N LEU A 480 1.45 -44.21 -40.08
CA LEU A 480 2.79 -43.66 -39.79
C LEU A 480 3.99 -44.51 -40.27
N ASP A 481 3.79 -45.80 -40.53
CA ASP A 481 4.85 -46.78 -40.77
C ASP A 481 5.26 -46.97 -42.26
N GLN A 482 4.58 -46.34 -43.24
CA GLN A 482 4.83 -46.60 -44.69
C GLN A 482 5.07 -45.34 -45.56
N GLY A 483 5.99 -44.47 -45.12
CA GLY A 483 6.13 -43.11 -45.65
C GLY A 483 6.70 -42.88 -47.07
N ALA A 484 7.19 -43.90 -47.79
CA ALA A 484 7.95 -43.69 -49.05
C ALA A 484 7.20 -44.01 -50.36
N SER A 485 6.54 -45.17 -50.44
CA SER A 485 5.84 -45.63 -51.66
C SER A 485 4.48 -44.95 -51.85
N HIS A 486 3.77 -44.64 -50.76
CA HIS A 486 2.45 -44.01 -50.83
C HIS A 486 2.51 -42.56 -51.34
N LEU A 487 3.59 -41.83 -51.04
CA LEU A 487 3.77 -40.44 -51.47
C LEU A 487 3.82 -40.32 -53.00
N THR A 488 4.55 -41.21 -53.68
CA THR A 488 4.62 -41.25 -55.15
C THR A 488 3.31 -41.69 -55.81
N HIS A 489 2.46 -42.47 -55.12
CA HIS A 489 1.09 -42.74 -55.58
C HIS A 489 0.19 -41.50 -55.46
N ILE A 490 0.27 -40.75 -54.35
CA ILE A 490 -0.47 -39.48 -54.17
C ILE A 490 -0.09 -38.48 -55.26
N ASP A 491 1.20 -38.25 -55.51
CA ASP A 491 1.66 -37.30 -56.52
C ASP A 491 1.33 -37.75 -57.95
N SER A 492 1.39 -39.06 -58.24
CA SER A 492 0.93 -39.60 -59.53
C SER A 492 -0.57 -39.38 -59.74
N PHE A 493 -1.39 -39.56 -58.69
CA PHE A 493 -2.82 -39.31 -58.74
C PHE A 493 -3.13 -37.80 -58.88
N ARG A 494 -2.44 -36.94 -58.12
CA ARG A 494 -2.51 -35.48 -58.23
C ARG A 494 -2.17 -35.01 -59.65
N ALA A 495 -1.15 -35.59 -60.28
CA ALA A 495 -0.77 -35.29 -61.67
C ALA A 495 -1.79 -35.83 -62.69
N PHE A 496 -2.45 -36.96 -62.42
CA PHE A 496 -3.58 -37.46 -63.23
C PHE A 496 -4.78 -36.52 -63.12
N MET A 497 -5.20 -36.15 -61.91
CA MET A 497 -6.30 -35.23 -61.67
C MET A 497 -6.04 -33.86 -62.32
N PHE A 498 -4.85 -33.28 -62.15
CA PHE A 498 -4.50 -32.02 -62.80
C PHE A 498 -4.58 -32.07 -64.34
N LYS A 499 -4.31 -33.23 -64.96
CA LYS A 499 -4.55 -33.45 -66.39
C LYS A 499 -6.04 -33.61 -66.71
N ALA A 500 -6.79 -34.34 -65.88
CA ALA A 500 -8.23 -34.51 -66.03
C ALA A 500 -8.98 -33.16 -65.97
N ARG A 501 -8.61 -32.26 -65.04
CA ARG A 501 -9.15 -30.89 -64.94
C ARG A 501 -8.96 -30.10 -66.24
N LYS A 502 -7.78 -30.19 -66.85
CA LYS A 502 -7.48 -29.59 -68.17
C LYS A 502 -8.18 -30.26 -69.36
N LEU A 503 -8.84 -31.40 -69.15
CA LEU A 503 -9.64 -32.13 -70.14
C LEU A 503 -11.16 -32.00 -69.87
N ILE A 504 -11.57 -31.32 -68.80
CA ILE A 504 -12.95 -30.86 -68.65
C ILE A 504 -13.21 -29.86 -69.77
N CYS A 505 -14.15 -30.19 -70.65
CA CYS A 505 -14.50 -29.31 -71.75
C CYS A 505 -15.36 -28.17 -71.20
N HIS A 506 -14.74 -27.02 -70.92
CA HIS A 506 -15.45 -25.78 -70.64
C HIS A 506 -16.43 -25.52 -71.77
N ASN A 507 -17.72 -25.57 -71.44
CA ASN A 507 -18.76 -25.25 -72.41
C ASN A 507 -18.84 -23.73 -72.50
N THR A 508 -19.01 -23.15 -73.70
CA THR A 508 -19.27 -21.72 -73.84
C THR A 508 -20.77 -21.46 -73.78
N CYS A 509 -21.18 -20.40 -73.08
CA CYS A 509 -22.54 -19.89 -73.15
C CYS A 509 -22.61 -18.87 -74.30
N SER A 510 -23.71 -18.83 -75.06
CA SER A 510 -23.84 -17.92 -76.22
C SER A 510 -23.56 -16.45 -75.86
N TYR A 511 -23.86 -16.01 -74.64
CA TYR A 511 -23.54 -14.66 -74.15
C TYR A 511 -22.04 -14.37 -74.02
N SER A 512 -21.24 -15.39 -73.66
CA SER A 512 -19.77 -15.24 -73.58
C SER A 512 -19.09 -15.15 -74.95
N GLU A 513 -19.79 -15.53 -76.02
CA GLU A 513 -19.32 -15.41 -77.41
C GLU A 513 -19.77 -14.11 -78.10
N ILE A 514 -20.59 -13.28 -77.43
CA ILE A 514 -20.94 -11.93 -77.90
C ILE A 514 -19.66 -11.10 -77.95
N LYS A 515 -19.15 -10.91 -79.17
CA LYS A 515 -18.02 -10.04 -79.46
C LYS A 515 -18.52 -8.59 -79.54
N PRO A 516 -17.71 -7.60 -79.13
CA PRO A 516 -18.07 -6.20 -79.30
C PRO A 516 -18.34 -5.92 -80.78
N LEU A 517 -19.35 -5.10 -81.06
CA LEU A 517 -19.77 -4.72 -82.41
C LEU A 517 -18.58 -4.14 -83.19
N LYS A 518 -17.98 -4.94 -84.08
CA LYS A 518 -16.73 -4.63 -84.80
C LYS A 518 -16.80 -3.47 -85.80
N LEU A 519 -17.87 -2.66 -85.78
CA LEU A 519 -18.09 -1.55 -86.73
C LEU A 519 -17.37 -0.24 -86.38
N ARG A 520 -16.76 -0.10 -85.20
CA ARG A 520 -15.83 1.02 -84.92
C ARG A 520 -14.38 0.59 -85.16
N GLY A 521 -14.02 0.42 -86.44
CA GLY A 521 -12.72 -0.06 -86.91
C GLY A 521 -11.52 0.89 -86.72
N THR A 522 -11.57 1.85 -85.80
CA THR A 522 -10.40 2.67 -85.44
C THR A 522 -10.45 3.01 -83.94
N VAL A 523 -9.44 2.57 -83.18
CA VAL A 523 -9.23 3.07 -81.81
C VAL A 523 -8.53 4.42 -81.90
N SER A 524 -9.29 5.45 -82.24
CA SER A 524 -8.96 6.80 -81.82
C SER A 524 -8.84 6.82 -80.29
N SER A 525 -7.97 7.66 -79.75
CA SER A 525 -7.82 7.85 -78.30
C SER A 525 -9.18 8.01 -77.63
N LEU A 526 -9.37 7.31 -76.50
CA LEU A 526 -10.56 7.44 -75.64
C LEU A 526 -10.64 8.87 -75.09
N THR A 527 -11.22 9.77 -75.87
CA THR A 527 -11.62 11.11 -75.44
C THR A 527 -12.85 10.97 -74.56
N ILE A 528 -12.60 10.60 -73.31
CA ILE A 528 -13.47 10.90 -72.18
C ILE A 528 -13.84 12.39 -72.29
N ARG A 529 -15.12 12.69 -72.11
CA ARG A 529 -15.79 13.91 -72.57
C ARG A 529 -15.15 15.20 -72.03
N ASP A 530 -14.44 15.93 -72.87
CA ASP A 530 -14.21 17.37 -72.68
C ASP A 530 -15.56 18.08 -72.60
N GLU A 531 -15.77 18.93 -71.60
CA GLU A 531 -16.97 19.75 -71.46
C GLU A 531 -16.95 20.93 -72.46
N ARG A 532 -17.25 20.61 -73.73
CA ARG A 532 -17.71 21.59 -74.71
C ARG A 532 -19.16 21.32 -75.09
N PRO A 533 -20.07 22.31 -75.00
CA PRO A 533 -21.46 22.14 -75.44
C PRO A 533 -21.50 21.95 -76.96
N SER A 534 -21.62 20.70 -77.40
CA SER A 534 -21.79 20.37 -78.81
C SER A 534 -23.19 20.81 -79.26
N SER A 535 -23.26 21.87 -80.06
CA SER A 535 -24.50 22.48 -80.56
C SER A 535 -25.19 21.67 -81.67
N ARG A 536 -25.33 20.35 -81.48
CA ARG A 536 -25.89 19.40 -82.47
C ARG A 536 -27.26 18.87 -82.05
N ASN A 537 -28.17 19.79 -81.72
CA ASN A 537 -29.51 19.49 -81.19
C ASN A 537 -30.47 18.84 -82.21
N ASP A 538 -30.16 18.85 -83.51
CA ASP A 538 -30.98 18.18 -84.53
C ASP A 538 -30.31 16.90 -85.07
N TRP A 539 -30.63 15.78 -84.42
CA TRP A 539 -30.24 14.45 -84.86
C TRP A 539 -30.96 14.01 -86.15
N ARG A 540 -32.12 14.60 -86.49
CA ARG A 540 -32.85 14.26 -87.72
C ARG A 540 -32.12 14.83 -88.93
N ALA A 541 -31.58 16.04 -88.82
CA ALA A 541 -30.69 16.61 -89.83
C ALA A 541 -29.43 15.73 -90.03
N GLY A 542 -28.77 15.29 -88.96
CA GLY A 542 -27.60 14.41 -89.04
C GLY A 542 -27.89 13.01 -89.61
N LEU A 543 -29.06 12.44 -89.29
CA LEU A 543 -29.51 11.18 -89.87
C LEU A 543 -29.86 11.33 -91.37
N SER A 544 -30.56 12.42 -91.73
CA SER A 544 -30.88 12.77 -93.11
C SER A 544 -29.61 12.97 -93.95
N GLU A 545 -28.63 13.71 -93.44
CA GLU A 545 -27.31 13.89 -94.05
C GLU A 545 -26.61 12.55 -94.28
N THR A 546 -26.58 11.68 -93.27
CA THR A 546 -25.97 10.33 -93.36
C THR A 546 -26.68 9.44 -94.38
N LEU A 547 -28.02 9.47 -94.40
CA LEU A 547 -28.83 8.74 -95.38
C LEU A 547 -28.65 9.28 -96.80
N MET A 548 -28.55 10.61 -96.99
CA MET A 548 -28.24 11.21 -98.29
C MET A 548 -26.85 10.84 -98.78
N ILE A 549 -25.84 10.78 -97.89
CA ILE A 549 -24.49 10.33 -98.24
C ILE A 549 -24.50 8.85 -98.64
N SER A 550 -25.21 8.00 -97.90
CA SER A 550 -25.36 6.57 -98.23
C SER A 550 -26.18 6.34 -99.51
N ALA A 551 -27.15 7.19 -99.79
CA ALA A 551 -27.94 7.15 -101.02
C ALA A 551 -27.09 7.56 -102.23
N ARG A 552 -26.26 8.60 -102.10
CA ARG A 552 -25.32 9.04 -103.14
C ARG A 552 -24.29 7.95 -103.47
N THR A 553 -23.61 7.38 -102.48
CA THR A 553 -22.63 6.31 -102.74
C THR A 553 -23.26 5.05 -103.34
N SER A 554 -24.49 4.71 -102.96
CA SER A 554 -25.26 3.64 -103.61
C SER A 554 -25.69 3.98 -105.04
N HIS A 555 -26.06 5.24 -105.30
CA HIS A 555 -26.44 5.75 -106.62
C HIS A 555 -25.25 5.78 -107.58
N ASP A 556 -24.09 6.24 -107.13
CA ASP A 556 -22.88 6.32 -107.94
C ASP A 556 -22.37 4.92 -108.34
N SER A 557 -22.43 3.96 -107.41
CA SER A 557 -22.18 2.53 -107.71
C SER A 557 -23.21 1.90 -108.65
N MET A 558 -24.40 2.49 -108.79
CA MET A 558 -25.44 2.04 -109.72
C MET A 558 -25.25 2.67 -111.10
N MET A 559 -24.92 3.97 -111.15
CA MET A 559 -24.58 4.70 -112.37
C MET A 559 -23.40 4.08 -113.12
N GLN A 560 -22.36 3.63 -112.41
CA GLN A 560 -21.23 2.92 -113.03
C GLN A 560 -21.67 1.66 -113.81
N LYS A 561 -22.73 0.98 -113.37
CA LYS A 561 -23.32 -0.16 -114.11
C LYS A 561 -24.27 0.27 -115.23
N VAL A 562 -24.86 1.46 -115.15
CA VAL A 562 -25.67 2.04 -116.23
C VAL A 562 -24.78 2.43 -117.42
N GLU A 563 -23.56 2.94 -117.18
CA GLU A 563 -22.59 3.22 -118.25
C GLU A 563 -22.24 1.96 -119.07
N GLU A 564 -22.00 0.81 -118.40
CA GLU A 564 -21.76 -0.48 -119.07
C GLU A 564 -22.95 -0.93 -119.94
N ILE A 565 -24.19 -0.64 -119.52
CA ILE A 565 -25.42 -1.02 -120.24
C ILE A 565 -25.70 -0.08 -121.41
N CYS A 566 -25.47 1.23 -121.25
CA CYS A 566 -25.65 2.22 -122.31
C CYS A 566 -24.79 1.90 -123.54
N HIS A 567 -23.56 1.43 -123.34
CA HIS A 567 -22.61 1.15 -124.43
C HIS A 567 -23.00 -0.06 -125.32
N ASP A 568 -23.86 -0.97 -124.84
CA ASP A 568 -24.47 -2.02 -125.67
C ASP A 568 -25.68 -1.49 -126.47
N LEU A 569 -26.47 -0.61 -125.87
CA LEU A 569 -27.68 -0.05 -126.47
C LEU A 569 -27.38 0.92 -127.64
N GLU A 570 -26.31 1.71 -127.54
CA GLU A 570 -25.86 2.60 -128.63
C GLU A 570 -25.65 1.85 -129.96
N ARG A 571 -25.14 0.62 -129.91
CA ARG A 571 -24.90 -0.24 -131.08
C ARG A 571 -26.20 -0.67 -131.80
N ARG A 572 -27.36 -0.60 -131.12
CA ARG A 572 -28.65 -1.08 -131.65
C ARG A 572 -29.59 0.04 -132.10
N CYS A 573 -29.47 1.26 -131.54
CA CYS A 573 -30.34 2.39 -131.92
C CYS A 573 -30.03 3.00 -133.31
N GLY A 574 -28.83 2.78 -133.86
CA GLY A 574 -28.32 3.55 -135.00
C GLY A 574 -28.92 3.27 -136.39
N SER A 575 -29.82 2.29 -136.56
CA SER A 575 -30.16 1.77 -137.91
C SER A 575 -31.63 1.85 -138.38
N ILE A 576 -32.64 1.81 -137.50
CA ILE A 576 -34.06 1.66 -137.94
C ILE A 576 -35.07 2.56 -137.20
N GLU A 577 -35.09 2.58 -135.86
CA GLU A 577 -36.32 2.97 -135.13
C GLU A 577 -36.38 4.41 -134.56
N ALA A 578 -35.26 5.15 -134.54
CA ALA A 578 -35.16 6.39 -133.76
C ALA A 578 -36.14 7.53 -134.13
N PRO A 579 -36.40 7.87 -135.42
CA PRO A 579 -37.15 9.09 -135.76
C PRO A 579 -38.64 9.05 -135.44
N LEU A 580 -39.25 7.86 -135.32
CA LEU A 580 -40.69 7.68 -135.28
C LEU A 580 -41.27 7.46 -133.87
N ARG A 581 -40.52 6.82 -132.95
CA ARG A 581 -40.96 6.69 -131.55
C ARG A 581 -40.86 8.00 -130.75
N ALA A 582 -39.83 8.81 -131.01
CA ALA A 582 -39.55 10.04 -130.23
C ALA A 582 -40.73 11.04 -130.17
N VAL A 583 -41.58 11.11 -131.20
CA VAL A 583 -42.72 12.03 -131.26
C VAL A 583 -43.97 11.49 -130.53
N GLU A 584 -44.09 10.16 -130.42
CA GLU A 584 -45.21 9.49 -129.76
C GLU A 584 -45.00 9.21 -128.26
N GLU A 585 -43.74 9.06 -127.85
CA GLU A 585 -43.34 8.82 -126.46
C GLU A 585 -43.54 10.10 -125.61
N GLU A 586 -42.96 11.23 -126.04
CA GLU A 586 -43.01 12.51 -125.30
C GLU A 586 -44.45 13.00 -125.06
N ARG A 587 -45.36 12.79 -126.03
CA ARG A 587 -46.78 13.17 -125.87
C ARG A 587 -47.49 12.37 -124.78
N ARG A 588 -47.12 11.10 -124.56
CA ARG A 588 -47.67 10.27 -123.47
C ARG A 588 -47.00 10.61 -122.14
N LYS A 589 -45.67 10.75 -122.15
CA LYS A 589 -44.85 11.11 -120.99
C LYS A 589 -45.30 12.42 -120.31
N ILE A 590 -45.42 13.52 -121.06
CA ILE A 590 -45.89 14.81 -120.52
C ILE A 590 -47.32 14.71 -119.92
N SER A 591 -48.17 13.84 -120.49
CA SER A 591 -49.52 13.61 -119.96
C SER A 591 -49.54 12.77 -118.68
N LEU A 592 -48.54 11.91 -118.48
CA LEU A 592 -48.37 11.12 -117.26
C LEU A 592 -47.75 11.98 -116.15
N GLU A 593 -46.65 12.69 -116.46
CA GLU A 593 -45.97 13.63 -115.57
C GLU A 593 -46.92 14.68 -115.01
N ALA A 594 -47.85 15.22 -115.82
CA ALA A 594 -48.87 16.16 -115.37
C ALA A 594 -49.91 15.55 -114.42
N GLN A 595 -50.19 14.26 -114.51
CA GLN A 595 -51.13 13.55 -113.64
C GLN A 595 -50.46 13.10 -112.33
N GLU A 596 -49.22 12.61 -112.40
CA GLU A 596 -48.38 12.28 -111.24
C GLU A 596 -48.07 13.54 -110.42
N ALA A 597 -47.65 14.64 -111.06
CA ALA A 597 -47.42 15.91 -110.39
C ALA A 597 -48.68 16.46 -109.70
N LYS A 598 -49.88 16.20 -110.26
CA LYS A 598 -51.13 16.54 -109.57
C LYS A 598 -51.35 15.68 -108.33
N GLN A 599 -51.24 14.36 -108.44
CA GLN A 599 -51.41 13.43 -107.31
C GLN A 599 -50.42 13.77 -106.18
N HIS A 600 -49.17 14.09 -106.52
CA HIS A 600 -48.16 14.48 -105.54
C HIS A 600 -48.45 15.83 -104.88
N ASN A 601 -49.10 16.77 -105.58
CA ASN A 601 -49.54 18.06 -105.01
C ASN A 601 -50.76 17.88 -104.08
N ASP A 602 -51.71 17.04 -104.46
CA ASP A 602 -52.85 16.65 -103.61
C ASP A 602 -52.36 15.92 -102.33
N GLU A 603 -51.34 15.05 -102.45
CA GLU A 603 -50.70 14.35 -101.33
C GLU A 603 -49.86 15.27 -100.43
N LEU A 604 -49.07 16.19 -101.01
CA LEU A 604 -48.39 17.25 -100.26
C LEU A 604 -49.38 18.15 -99.51
N GLY A 605 -50.56 18.42 -100.08
CA GLY A 605 -51.65 19.12 -99.41
C GLY A 605 -52.18 18.39 -98.16
N LEU A 606 -52.33 17.05 -98.24
CA LEU A 606 -52.69 16.22 -97.09
C LEU A 606 -51.57 16.18 -96.04
N GLN A 607 -50.31 16.03 -96.47
CA GLN A 607 -49.15 16.07 -95.56
C GLN A 607 -49.02 17.43 -94.86
N LEU A 608 -49.30 18.55 -95.53
CA LEU A 608 -49.32 19.88 -94.93
C LEU A 608 -50.41 20.02 -93.86
N GLN A 609 -51.62 19.52 -94.13
CA GLN A 609 -52.71 19.51 -93.14
C GLN A 609 -52.39 18.61 -91.93
N GLN A 610 -51.77 17.45 -92.16
CA GLN A 610 -51.33 16.57 -91.08
C GLN A 610 -50.22 17.22 -90.25
N ALA A 611 -49.23 17.85 -90.89
CA ALA A 611 -48.17 18.61 -90.23
C ALA A 611 -48.74 19.74 -89.37
N SER A 612 -49.69 20.53 -89.89
CA SER A 612 -50.37 21.59 -89.12
C SER A 612 -51.02 21.05 -87.85
N ARG A 613 -51.79 19.97 -87.93
CA ARG A 613 -52.41 19.35 -86.74
C ARG A 613 -51.38 18.88 -85.72
N THR A 614 -50.29 18.26 -86.18
CA THR A 614 -49.21 17.85 -85.26
C THR A 614 -48.49 19.04 -84.64
N ILE A 615 -48.42 20.20 -85.31
CA ILE A 615 -47.88 21.44 -84.73
C ILE A 615 -48.84 21.97 -83.65
N ASP A 616 -50.15 21.99 -83.89
CA ASP A 616 -51.15 22.41 -82.91
C ASP A 616 -51.14 21.49 -81.67
N GLU A 617 -51.06 20.18 -81.87
CA GLU A 617 -50.91 19.17 -80.80
C GLU A 617 -49.60 19.35 -80.02
N LEU A 618 -48.48 19.64 -80.69
CA LEU A 618 -47.20 19.90 -80.05
C LEU A 618 -47.22 21.20 -79.23
N GLN A 619 -47.87 22.26 -79.72
CA GLN A 619 -48.03 23.52 -78.97
C GLN A 619 -48.86 23.32 -77.69
N GLN A 620 -49.93 22.52 -77.74
CA GLN A 620 -50.73 22.17 -76.55
C GLN A 620 -49.95 21.31 -75.55
N ASN A 621 -49.11 20.39 -76.03
CA ASN A 621 -48.22 19.61 -75.15
C ASN A 621 -47.11 20.48 -74.56
N MET A 622 -46.58 21.45 -75.29
CA MET A 622 -45.54 22.37 -74.83
C MET A 622 -46.05 23.25 -73.67
N SER A 623 -47.21 23.90 -73.83
CA SER A 623 -47.79 24.72 -72.74
C SER A 623 -48.21 23.90 -71.52
N ARG A 624 -48.64 22.65 -71.70
CA ARG A 624 -48.87 21.74 -70.56
C ARG A 624 -47.56 21.38 -69.84
N LEU A 625 -46.45 21.23 -70.56
CA LEU A 625 -45.13 20.96 -69.98
C LEU A 625 -44.54 22.21 -69.28
N GLU A 626 -44.78 23.40 -69.81
CA GLU A 626 -44.42 24.67 -69.18
C GLU A 626 -45.12 24.81 -67.82
N VAL A 627 -46.44 24.62 -67.75
CA VAL A 627 -47.20 24.63 -66.47
C VAL A 627 -46.71 23.55 -65.49
N HIS A 628 -46.30 22.36 -65.98
CA HIS A 628 -45.69 21.35 -65.12
C HIS A 628 -44.28 21.74 -64.63
N ALA A 629 -43.49 22.47 -65.42
CA ALA A 629 -42.17 22.97 -65.03
C ALA A 629 -42.28 24.12 -64.01
N GLU A 630 -43.26 25.02 -64.16
CA GLU A 630 -43.58 26.06 -63.18
C GLU A 630 -44.02 25.44 -61.85
N ALA A 631 -44.94 24.47 -61.88
CA ALA A 631 -45.40 23.77 -60.68
C ALA A 631 -44.29 22.95 -59.99
N ALA A 632 -43.37 22.36 -60.77
CA ALA A 632 -42.19 21.70 -60.22
C ALA A 632 -41.21 22.71 -59.59
N SER A 633 -41.03 23.89 -60.19
CA SER A 633 -40.15 24.95 -59.69
C SER A 633 -40.67 25.54 -58.37
N ALA A 634 -41.97 25.84 -58.28
CA ALA A 634 -42.61 26.29 -57.04
C ALA A 634 -42.47 25.25 -55.91
N ARG A 635 -42.54 23.95 -56.23
CA ARG A 635 -42.32 22.87 -55.27
C ARG A 635 -40.84 22.75 -54.85
N ILE A 636 -39.89 23.07 -55.72
CA ILE A 636 -38.47 23.15 -55.36
C ILE A 636 -38.21 24.32 -54.42
N GLU A 637 -38.85 25.48 -54.64
CA GLU A 637 -38.79 26.62 -53.71
C GLU A 637 -39.40 26.28 -52.34
N GLU A 638 -40.59 25.67 -52.30
CA GLU A 638 -41.23 25.18 -51.08
C GLU A 638 -40.33 24.20 -50.29
N LEU A 639 -39.77 23.20 -50.98
CA LEU A 639 -38.85 22.24 -50.37
C LEU A 639 -37.53 22.88 -49.91
N THR A 640 -37.04 23.92 -50.59
CA THR A 640 -35.85 24.66 -50.19
C THR A 640 -36.12 25.44 -48.91
N VAL A 641 -37.24 26.18 -48.83
CA VAL A 641 -37.64 26.90 -47.60
C VAL A 641 -37.86 25.92 -46.44
N SER A 642 -38.51 24.78 -46.68
CA SER A 642 -38.69 23.74 -45.66
C SER A 642 -37.36 23.13 -45.20
N LEU A 643 -36.37 23.01 -46.09
CA LEU A 643 -35.06 22.44 -45.78
C LEU A 643 -34.17 23.43 -45.02
N ASP A 644 -34.24 24.72 -45.35
CA ASP A 644 -33.54 25.77 -44.59
C ASP A 644 -34.18 26.04 -43.22
N ALA A 645 -35.51 25.90 -43.08
CA ALA A 645 -36.17 25.88 -41.78
C ALA A 645 -35.69 24.69 -40.91
N ALA A 646 -35.66 23.48 -41.47
CA ALA A 646 -35.18 22.29 -40.77
C ALA A 646 -33.67 22.36 -40.42
N ARG A 647 -32.86 23.08 -41.21
CA ARG A 647 -31.47 23.42 -40.85
C ARG A 647 -31.42 24.34 -39.63
N GLY A 648 -32.23 25.40 -39.60
CA GLY A 648 -32.33 26.32 -38.46
C GLY A 648 -32.70 25.60 -37.17
N GLU A 649 -33.76 24.79 -37.19
CA GLU A 649 -34.17 23.98 -36.04
C GLU A 649 -33.05 23.04 -35.54
N LEU A 650 -32.26 22.46 -36.45
CA LEU A 650 -31.15 21.56 -36.11
C LEU A 650 -29.93 22.33 -35.57
N GLU A 651 -29.70 23.57 -36.00
CA GLU A 651 -28.68 24.47 -35.43
C GLU A 651 -29.08 24.96 -34.03
N ASP A 652 -30.36 25.26 -33.80
CA ASP A 652 -30.87 25.63 -32.48
C ASP A 652 -30.90 24.44 -31.51
N GLN A 653 -31.31 23.24 -31.94
CA GLN A 653 -31.16 22.03 -31.12
C GLN A 653 -29.69 21.74 -30.76
N ARG A 654 -28.74 22.02 -31.67
CA ARG A 654 -27.30 21.94 -31.36
C ARG A 654 -26.90 22.98 -30.31
N ARG A 655 -27.33 24.23 -30.46
CA ARG A 655 -27.11 25.33 -29.50
C ARG A 655 -27.60 24.94 -28.10
N ASP A 656 -28.86 24.53 -27.99
CA ASP A 656 -29.49 24.10 -26.74
C ASP A 656 -28.79 22.90 -26.11
N SER A 657 -28.42 21.90 -26.91
CA SER A 657 -27.68 20.71 -26.40
C SER A 657 -26.28 21.06 -25.89
N GLN A 658 -25.58 22.01 -26.53
CA GLN A 658 -24.28 22.48 -26.11
C GLN A 658 -24.37 23.35 -24.85
N GLU A 659 -25.41 24.18 -24.72
CA GLU A 659 -25.68 24.93 -23.50
C GLU A 659 -26.05 24.01 -22.35
N ALA A 660 -26.93 23.02 -22.56
CA ALA A 660 -27.26 22.02 -21.53
C ALA A 660 -26.01 21.27 -21.07
N ALA A 661 -25.15 20.83 -22.00
CA ALA A 661 -23.88 20.19 -21.68
C ALA A 661 -22.88 21.13 -20.95
N ASN A 662 -22.95 22.45 -21.16
CA ASN A 662 -22.17 23.42 -20.39
C ASN A 662 -22.73 23.59 -18.98
N ARG A 663 -24.05 23.79 -18.83
CA ARG A 663 -24.73 23.88 -17.53
C ARG A 663 -24.48 22.62 -16.68
N ASP A 664 -24.47 21.43 -17.29
CA ASP A 664 -24.17 20.18 -16.57
C ASP A 664 -22.70 20.06 -16.15
N ARG A 665 -21.74 20.56 -16.95
CA ARG A 665 -20.33 20.66 -16.53
C ARG A 665 -20.15 21.63 -15.36
N GLU A 666 -20.85 22.77 -15.39
CA GLU A 666 -20.85 23.75 -14.31
C GLU A 666 -21.48 23.17 -13.03
N ASN A 667 -22.65 22.54 -13.14
CA ASN A 667 -23.30 21.82 -12.03
C ASN A 667 -22.41 20.71 -11.44
N ALA A 668 -21.68 19.96 -12.27
CA ALA A 668 -20.74 18.95 -11.81
C ALA A 668 -19.55 19.57 -11.06
N ARG A 669 -18.98 20.67 -11.59
CA ARG A 669 -17.88 21.41 -10.95
C ARG A 669 -18.30 22.06 -9.63
N THR A 670 -19.52 22.59 -9.52
CA THR A 670 -20.04 23.12 -8.25
C THR A 670 -20.14 22.00 -7.21
N ARG A 671 -20.69 20.82 -7.56
CA ARG A 671 -20.73 19.66 -6.65
C ARG A 671 -19.34 19.16 -6.25
N GLU A 672 -18.36 19.23 -7.15
CA GLU A 672 -16.96 18.91 -6.82
C GLU A 672 -16.38 19.89 -5.80
N LEU A 673 -16.65 21.20 -5.97
CA LEU A 673 -16.26 22.24 -5.01
C LEU A 673 -16.98 22.10 -3.66
N ASP A 674 -18.28 21.78 -3.65
CA ASP A 674 -19.06 21.52 -2.43
C ASP A 674 -18.49 20.30 -1.65
N LEU A 675 -18.09 19.24 -2.36
CA LEU A 675 -17.43 18.08 -1.77
C LEU A 675 -16.04 18.42 -1.21
N ILE A 676 -15.24 19.23 -1.93
CA ILE A 676 -13.94 19.71 -1.44
C ILE A 676 -14.11 20.58 -0.19
N ALA A 677 -15.10 21.49 -0.17
CA ALA A 677 -15.40 22.32 0.99
C ALA A 677 -15.85 21.48 2.20
N SER A 678 -16.68 20.45 1.97
CA SER A 678 -17.11 19.53 3.03
C SER A 678 -15.95 18.65 3.54
N VAL A 679 -15.02 18.22 2.68
CA VAL A 679 -13.80 17.53 3.11
C VAL A 679 -12.93 18.45 3.96
N ALA A 680 -12.70 19.70 3.54
CA ALA A 680 -11.94 20.67 4.33
C ALA A 680 -12.58 20.94 5.71
N GLU A 681 -13.91 21.05 5.80
CA GLU A 681 -14.65 21.15 7.06
C GLU A 681 -14.42 19.93 7.98
N LYS A 682 -14.32 18.71 7.41
CA LYS A 682 -14.00 17.50 8.18
C LYS A 682 -12.51 17.42 8.56
N GLU A 683 -11.61 17.95 7.74
CA GLU A 683 -10.18 18.03 8.06
C GLU A 683 -9.93 19.03 9.20
N GLU A 684 -10.52 20.23 9.16
CA GLU A 684 -10.50 21.20 10.28
C GLU A 684 -11.06 20.60 11.58
N GLN A 685 -12.18 19.87 11.51
CA GLN A 685 -12.75 19.17 12.66
C GLN A 685 -11.84 18.04 13.19
N LEU A 686 -11.08 17.37 12.32
CA LEU A 686 -10.10 16.35 12.72
C LEU A 686 -8.83 16.98 13.32
N GLU A 687 -8.40 18.15 12.86
CA GLU A 687 -7.29 18.90 13.46
C GLU A 687 -7.66 19.42 14.84
N GLN A 688 -8.83 20.05 15.01
CA GLN A 688 -9.34 20.50 16.31
C GLN A 688 -9.45 19.34 17.33
N LEU A 689 -9.97 18.18 16.90
CA LEU A 689 -10.03 16.98 17.77
C LEU A 689 -8.64 16.42 18.11
N GLN A 690 -7.65 16.57 17.24
CA GLN A 690 -6.26 16.19 17.53
C GLN A 690 -5.59 17.17 18.51
N GLU A 691 -5.82 18.48 18.37
CA GLU A 691 -5.35 19.47 19.33
C GLU A 691 -5.94 19.24 20.72
N ASP A 692 -7.25 18.98 20.83
CA ASP A 692 -7.89 18.73 22.12
C ASP A 692 -7.46 17.40 22.75
N ALA A 693 -7.21 16.36 21.94
CA ALA A 693 -6.59 15.13 22.41
C ALA A 693 -5.13 15.34 22.87
N HIS A 694 -4.38 16.25 22.24
CA HIS A 694 -3.03 16.65 22.69
C HIS A 694 -3.10 17.42 24.02
N ARG A 695 -4.01 18.40 24.12
CA ARG A 695 -4.28 19.22 25.30
C ARG A 695 -4.65 18.35 26.51
N GLN A 696 -5.58 17.41 26.35
CA GLN A 696 -5.94 16.44 27.40
C GLN A 696 -4.77 15.52 27.77
N ARG A 697 -3.91 15.14 26.82
CA ARG A 697 -2.70 14.33 27.11
C ARG A 697 -1.67 15.13 27.92
N GLU A 698 -1.47 16.41 27.62
CA GLU A 698 -0.64 17.29 28.43
C GLU A 698 -1.20 17.49 29.84
N GLU A 699 -2.51 17.76 29.96
CA GLU A 699 -3.17 17.93 31.26
C GLU A 699 -3.11 16.64 32.09
N SER A 700 -3.34 15.48 31.48
CA SER A 700 -3.14 14.18 32.13
C SER A 700 -1.69 13.97 32.56
N GLY A 701 -0.71 14.39 31.77
CA GLY A 701 0.71 14.36 32.13
C GLY A 701 1.06 15.26 33.31
N ARG A 702 0.52 16.48 33.34
CA ARG A 702 0.67 17.43 34.46
C ARG A 702 -0.01 16.90 35.73
N LEU A 703 -1.21 16.33 35.61
CA LEU A 703 -1.92 15.67 36.71
C LEU A 703 -1.14 14.49 37.28
N GLN A 704 -0.54 13.65 36.43
CA GLN A 704 0.33 12.55 36.89
C GLN A 704 1.58 13.07 37.61
N GLN A 705 2.24 14.12 37.10
CA GLN A 705 3.38 14.74 37.78
C GLN A 705 3.01 15.31 39.16
N MET A 706 1.82 15.93 39.30
CA MET A 706 1.31 16.36 40.61
C MET A 706 0.97 15.18 41.53
N LEU A 707 0.44 14.09 41.00
CA LEU A 707 0.16 12.87 41.78
C LEU A 707 1.46 12.26 42.32
N ASP A 708 2.48 12.14 41.47
CA ASP A 708 3.79 11.60 41.82
C ASP A 708 4.52 12.48 42.86
N ALA A 709 4.42 13.81 42.72
CA ALA A 709 4.94 14.76 43.71
C ALA A 709 4.22 14.60 45.06
N ARG A 710 2.88 14.56 45.05
CA ARG A 710 2.07 14.41 46.26
C ARG A 710 2.22 13.04 46.92
N SER A 711 2.55 11.98 46.17
CA SER A 711 2.95 10.70 46.77
C SER A 711 4.28 10.85 47.52
N LYS A 712 5.30 11.47 46.93
CA LYS A 712 6.60 11.70 47.60
C LYS A 712 6.44 12.54 48.87
N GLU A 713 5.59 13.56 48.85
CA GLU A 713 5.23 14.35 50.05
C GLU A 713 4.55 13.49 51.12
N ARG A 714 3.56 12.66 50.74
CA ARG A 714 2.90 11.69 51.64
C ARG A 714 3.91 10.73 52.25
N ASP A 715 4.81 10.20 51.44
CA ASP A 715 5.76 9.15 51.85
C ASP A 715 6.82 9.73 52.81
N ALA A 716 7.31 10.94 52.55
CA ALA A 716 8.15 11.69 53.49
C ALA A 716 7.40 12.04 54.80
N ALA A 717 6.11 12.37 54.73
CA ALA A 717 5.30 12.61 55.94
C ALA A 717 5.03 11.32 56.74
N ILE A 718 4.97 10.15 56.09
CA ILE A 718 4.90 8.85 56.76
C ILE A 718 6.23 8.53 57.47
N GLU A 719 7.37 8.77 56.82
CA GLU A 719 8.70 8.64 57.46
C GLU A 719 8.85 9.58 58.66
N GLN A 720 8.41 10.84 58.53
CA GLN A 720 8.43 11.81 59.63
C GLN A 720 7.53 11.39 60.80
N ASN A 721 6.34 10.86 60.53
CA ASN A 721 5.46 10.31 61.56
C ASN A 721 6.09 9.09 62.26
N ALA A 722 6.74 8.18 61.52
CA ALA A 722 7.45 7.05 62.11
C ALA A 722 8.60 7.48 63.03
N MET A 723 9.32 8.56 62.68
CA MET A 723 10.30 9.18 63.58
C MET A 723 9.64 9.73 64.87
N PHE A 724 8.54 10.48 64.74
CA PHE A 724 7.81 10.99 65.90
C PHE A 724 7.22 9.89 66.78
N GLU A 725 6.72 8.79 66.21
CA GLU A 725 6.27 7.62 66.98
C GLU A 725 7.43 6.96 67.75
N GLN A 726 8.62 6.87 67.14
CA GLN A 726 9.82 6.34 67.79
C GLN A 726 10.26 7.23 68.96
N ASP A 727 10.25 8.56 68.81
CA ASP A 727 10.59 9.50 69.89
C ASP A 727 9.50 9.53 70.98
N MET A 728 8.23 9.41 70.62
CA MET A 728 7.12 9.22 71.57
C MET A 728 7.15 7.86 72.30
N ALA A 729 7.89 6.87 71.80
CA ALA A 729 8.20 5.64 72.53
C ALA A 729 9.33 5.87 73.54
N LYS A 730 10.46 6.46 73.12
CA LYS A 730 11.60 6.83 73.99
C LYS A 730 11.17 7.73 75.15
N LEU A 731 10.30 8.72 74.88
CA LEU A 731 9.74 9.61 75.90
C LEU A 731 8.85 8.87 76.90
N ARG A 732 8.06 7.89 76.46
CA ARG A 732 7.25 7.05 77.36
C ARG A 732 8.11 6.14 78.23
N GLU A 733 9.14 5.52 77.68
CA GLU A 733 10.13 4.74 78.42
C GLU A 733 10.84 5.59 79.49
N CYS A 734 11.28 6.80 79.12
CA CYS A 734 11.88 7.76 80.05
C CYS A 734 10.91 8.21 81.17
N MET A 735 9.65 8.51 80.85
CA MET A 735 8.63 8.83 81.86
C MET A 735 8.35 7.66 82.80
N GLU A 736 8.30 6.42 82.29
CA GLU A 736 8.08 5.22 83.10
C GLU A 736 9.27 4.94 84.03
N GLY A 737 10.51 5.10 83.55
CA GLY A 737 11.71 5.03 84.39
C GLY A 737 11.69 6.08 85.52
N ASN A 738 11.32 7.33 85.21
CA ASN A 738 11.16 8.38 86.22
C ASN A 738 10.01 8.08 87.20
N ARG A 739 8.92 7.44 86.75
CA ARG A 739 7.79 7.02 87.60
C ARG A 739 8.19 5.93 88.60
N LEU A 740 9.05 4.99 88.18
CA LEU A 740 9.62 3.97 89.07
C LEU A 740 10.59 4.58 90.08
N LEU A 741 11.46 5.51 89.64
CA LEU A 741 12.39 6.21 90.53
C LEU A 741 11.67 7.11 91.54
N LEU A 742 10.54 7.74 91.16
CA LEU A 742 9.67 8.47 92.09
C LEU A 742 9.13 7.55 93.20
N LYS A 743 8.64 6.35 92.87
CA LYS A 743 8.19 5.38 93.88
C LYS A 743 9.29 4.97 94.84
N GLU A 744 10.52 4.74 94.36
CA GLU A 744 11.67 4.44 95.21
C GLU A 744 11.97 5.59 96.19
N LYS A 745 11.72 6.84 95.80
CA LYS A 745 11.85 8.01 96.69
C LYS A 745 10.67 8.15 97.65
N ASP A 746 9.45 7.85 97.22
CA ASP A 746 8.27 7.85 98.11
C ASP A 746 8.41 6.77 99.20
N GLU A 747 8.91 5.58 98.85
CA GLU A 747 9.22 4.49 99.79
C GLU A 747 10.34 4.88 100.77
N GLU A 748 11.36 5.61 100.32
CA GLU A 748 12.41 6.14 101.21
C GLU A 748 11.90 7.25 102.14
N VAL A 749 11.04 8.15 101.63
CA VAL A 749 10.39 9.18 102.46
C VAL A 749 9.52 8.54 103.54
N ALA A 750 8.77 7.48 103.22
CA ALA A 750 7.99 6.73 104.20
C ALA A 750 8.88 6.09 105.30
N ARG A 751 10.05 5.54 104.94
CA ARG A 751 11.03 5.03 105.93
C ARG A 751 11.54 6.14 106.85
N LEU A 752 11.86 7.31 106.30
CA LEU A 752 12.34 8.45 107.07
C LEU A 752 11.25 9.09 107.95
N GLN A 753 9.99 9.03 107.54
CA GLN A 753 8.84 9.49 108.34
C GLN A 753 8.60 8.58 109.55
N ALA A 754 8.59 7.25 109.37
CA ALA A 754 8.48 6.31 110.49
C ALA A 754 9.62 6.50 111.52
N ALA A 755 10.86 6.63 111.05
CA ALA A 755 12.01 6.88 111.91
C ALA A 755 11.96 8.24 112.64
N LYS A 756 11.22 9.23 112.12
CA LYS A 756 10.96 10.50 112.80
C LYS A 756 9.92 10.33 113.92
N GLU A 757 8.84 9.59 113.67
CA GLU A 757 7.78 9.33 114.65
C GLU A 757 8.29 8.51 115.86
N ASP A 758 9.17 7.54 115.61
CA ASP A 758 9.89 6.80 116.67
C ASP A 758 10.76 7.71 117.55
N ILE A 759 11.36 8.77 116.98
CA ILE A 759 12.19 9.72 117.73
C ILE A 759 11.32 10.74 118.49
N GLU A 760 10.19 11.18 117.93
CA GLU A 760 9.28 12.11 118.60
C GLU A 760 8.59 11.46 119.80
N THR A 761 8.17 10.19 119.69
CA THR A 761 7.63 9.43 120.84
C THR A 761 8.69 9.14 121.92
N LEU A 762 9.96 8.96 121.53
CA LEU A 762 11.08 8.89 122.48
C LEU A 762 11.30 10.25 123.19
N MET A 763 11.14 11.37 122.49
CA MET A 763 11.20 12.71 123.09
C MET A 763 10.06 12.95 124.09
N GLU A 764 8.80 12.62 123.74
CA GLU A 764 7.65 12.81 124.64
C GLU A 764 7.79 11.98 125.93
N THR A 765 8.26 10.74 125.83
CA THR A 765 8.48 9.87 127.01
C THR A 765 9.64 10.33 127.90
N LEU A 766 10.66 11.01 127.34
CA LEU A 766 11.71 11.69 128.12
C LEU A 766 11.19 12.99 128.77
N GLN A 767 10.38 13.76 128.04
CA GLN A 767 9.76 15.00 128.53
C GLN A 767 8.83 14.73 129.73
N SER A 768 8.09 13.60 129.72
CA SER A 768 7.24 13.18 130.83
C SER A 768 8.05 12.92 132.11
N LYS A 769 9.15 12.16 132.02
CA LYS A 769 10.00 11.82 133.17
C LYS A 769 10.67 13.02 133.80
N LEU A 770 11.03 14.02 132.99
CA LEU A 770 11.59 15.28 133.49
C LEU A 770 10.59 16.06 134.36
N ASN A 771 9.29 16.01 134.03
CA ASN A 771 8.25 16.66 134.81
C ASN A 771 7.98 15.95 136.15
N GLU A 772 8.11 14.62 136.20
CA GLU A 772 7.98 13.84 137.44
C GLU A 772 9.07 14.22 138.46
N GLU A 773 10.34 14.19 138.07
CA GLU A 773 11.50 14.62 138.89
C GLU A 773 11.38 16.05 139.44
N VAL A 774 10.89 16.99 138.61
CA VAL A 774 10.63 18.38 139.05
C VAL A 774 9.59 18.42 140.18
N SER A 775 8.54 17.58 140.11
CA SER A 775 7.50 17.52 141.13
C SER A 775 7.98 16.91 142.46
N GLU A 776 8.88 15.91 142.41
CA GLU A 776 9.51 15.34 143.62
C GLU A 776 10.46 16.36 144.29
N SER A 777 11.22 17.11 143.48
CA SER A 777 12.11 18.17 143.97
C SER A 777 11.38 19.29 144.72
N ASP A 778 10.17 19.67 144.28
CA ASP A 778 9.35 20.69 144.95
C ASP A 778 8.79 20.19 146.29
N ASN A 779 8.38 18.92 146.38
CA ASN A 779 7.93 18.29 147.63
C ASN A 779 9.05 18.20 148.69
N ILE A 780 10.28 17.88 148.29
CA ILE A 780 11.41 17.86 149.23
C ILE A 780 11.70 19.26 149.78
N ARG A 781 11.54 20.31 148.95
CA ARG A 781 11.72 21.71 149.35
C ARG A 781 10.62 22.28 150.25
N SER A 782 9.43 21.70 150.30
CA SER A 782 8.40 22.11 151.26
C SER A 782 8.66 21.53 152.66
N ALA A 783 8.94 20.23 152.76
CA ALA A 783 9.21 19.53 154.01
C ALA A 783 10.38 20.13 154.82
N LEU A 784 11.44 20.58 154.14
CA LEU A 784 12.60 21.19 154.79
C LEU A 784 12.25 22.45 155.61
N ARG A 785 11.33 23.29 155.11
CA ARG A 785 10.95 24.56 155.77
C ARG A 785 10.12 24.34 157.03
N GLU A 786 9.34 23.26 157.08
CA GLU A 786 8.49 22.92 158.22
C GLU A 786 9.35 22.45 159.41
N ALA A 787 10.41 21.68 159.15
CA ALA A 787 11.39 21.28 160.15
C ALA A 787 12.15 22.50 160.75
N GLU A 788 12.56 23.47 159.93
CA GLU A 788 13.26 24.68 160.40
C GLU A 788 12.40 25.57 161.32
N LEU A 789 11.08 25.50 161.21
CA LEU A 789 10.16 26.26 162.06
C LEU A 789 10.08 25.64 163.47
N ASN A 790 9.94 24.32 163.54
CA ASN A 790 9.80 23.57 164.80
C ASN A 790 11.07 23.65 165.65
N PHE A 791 12.26 23.54 165.05
CA PHE A 791 13.52 23.69 165.80
C PHE A 791 13.70 25.07 166.47
N LYS A 792 13.07 26.14 165.94
CA LYS A 792 13.13 27.48 166.52
C LYS A 792 12.21 27.65 167.73
N THR A 793 11.07 26.95 167.78
CA THR A 793 10.16 27.01 168.94
C THR A 793 10.69 26.20 170.12
N GLU A 794 11.30 25.03 169.90
CA GLU A 794 11.90 24.21 170.96
C GLU A 794 13.08 24.91 171.66
N LEU A 795 13.96 25.58 170.90
CA LEU A 795 15.10 26.31 171.46
C LEU A 795 14.72 27.49 172.37
N ALA A 796 13.51 28.04 172.21
CA ALA A 796 12.99 29.08 173.09
C ALA A 796 12.55 28.49 174.44
N THR A 797 11.77 27.42 174.44
CA THR A 797 11.22 26.81 175.66
C THR A 797 12.30 26.17 176.54
N LEU A 798 13.38 25.67 175.93
CA LEU A 798 14.48 25.04 176.68
C LEU A 798 15.28 26.04 177.55
N ARG A 799 15.41 27.31 177.13
CA ARG A 799 16.13 28.32 177.92
C ARG A 799 15.41 28.67 179.23
N GLU A 800 14.10 28.88 179.14
CA GLU A 800 13.26 29.30 180.27
C GLU A 800 13.20 28.25 181.39
N GLN A 801 13.40 26.96 181.05
CA GLN A 801 13.47 25.87 182.02
C GLN A 801 14.80 25.83 182.80
N PHE A 802 15.93 26.16 182.18
CA PHE A 802 17.24 26.16 182.87
C PHE A 802 17.39 27.29 183.89
N GLU A 803 16.78 28.46 183.63
CA GLU A 803 16.77 29.62 184.55
C GLU A 803 16.15 29.24 185.91
N VAL A 804 15.07 28.46 185.90
CA VAL A 804 14.37 27.98 187.10
C VAL A 804 15.19 26.92 187.84
N GLN A 805 15.81 25.98 187.12
CA GLN A 805 16.39 24.78 187.71
C GLN A 805 17.62 25.06 188.60
N LEU A 806 18.45 26.05 188.25
CA LEU A 806 19.60 26.44 189.07
C LEU A 806 19.20 27.08 190.41
N SER A 807 18.07 27.80 190.46
CA SER A 807 17.56 28.41 191.70
C SER A 807 17.20 27.38 192.78
N ALA A 808 16.78 26.17 192.39
CA ALA A 808 16.45 25.08 193.30
C ALA A 808 17.70 24.45 193.95
N SER A 809 18.78 24.26 193.18
CA SER A 809 20.02 23.63 193.68
C SER A 809 20.71 24.39 194.81
N ALA A 810 20.46 25.70 194.94
CA ALA A 810 20.95 26.53 196.03
C ALA A 810 20.24 26.27 197.38
N ALA A 811 19.03 25.68 197.37
CA ALA A 811 18.25 25.38 198.58
C ALA A 811 18.61 24.02 199.22
N GLU A 812 19.36 23.17 198.52
CA GLU A 812 19.71 21.79 198.91
C GLU A 812 21.25 21.55 198.91
N GLY A 813 22.10 22.40 199.48
CA GLY A 813 21.85 23.31 200.59
C GLY A 813 22.14 22.68 201.96
N THR A 814 22.40 23.57 202.93
CA THR A 814 21.99 23.49 204.35
C THR A 814 21.94 22.12 205.06
N LYS A 815 21.11 21.17 204.61
CA LYS A 815 20.91 19.85 205.21
C LYS A 815 22.20 19.03 205.35
N GLN A 816 23.05 19.00 204.31
CA GLN A 816 24.38 18.35 204.37
C GLN A 816 25.44 19.14 205.17
N LYS A 817 25.10 20.32 205.72
CA LYS A 817 25.97 21.06 206.66
C LYS A 817 25.62 20.78 208.13
N GLU A 818 24.39 20.37 208.41
CA GLU A 818 23.98 19.91 209.74
C GLU A 818 24.33 18.44 209.96
N GLU A 819 24.23 17.61 208.92
CA GLU A 819 24.84 16.30 208.96
C GLU A 819 26.36 16.41 209.09
N ILE A 820 26.83 15.93 210.24
CA ILE A 820 28.15 15.34 210.35
C ILE A 820 29.30 16.38 210.30
N ALA A 821 28.96 17.61 210.72
CA ALA A 821 29.78 18.35 211.69
C ALA A 821 30.16 17.50 212.94
N SER A 822 29.44 16.41 213.22
CA SER A 822 29.86 15.36 214.15
C SER A 822 31.10 14.58 213.71
N LEU A 823 31.54 14.59 212.44
CA LEU A 823 32.89 14.16 212.02
C LEU A 823 33.97 15.24 212.20
N GLN A 824 33.61 16.50 212.51
CA GLN A 824 34.58 17.47 213.03
C GLN A 824 34.80 17.26 214.53
N ALA A 825 33.76 16.88 215.28
CA ALA A 825 33.91 16.24 216.59
C ALA A 825 34.57 14.85 216.47
N THR A 826 34.44 14.20 215.30
CA THR A 826 35.16 13.06 214.70
C THR A 826 36.69 13.13 214.67
N MET A 827 37.30 13.77 215.68
CA MET A 827 38.62 13.48 216.20
C MET A 827 39.82 14.00 215.38
N GLN A 828 40.46 15.12 215.69
CA GLN A 828 40.69 15.80 216.98
C GLN A 828 41.28 14.92 218.12
N THR A 829 40.84 13.67 218.27
CA THR A 829 41.56 12.60 219.00
C THR A 829 42.67 11.97 218.13
N ALA A 830 42.48 11.85 216.81
CA ALA A 830 43.56 11.47 215.88
C ALA A 830 44.56 12.63 215.65
N ALA A 831 44.06 13.87 215.61
CA ALA A 831 44.92 15.06 215.52
C ALA A 831 45.85 15.23 216.74
N SER A 832 45.47 14.69 217.90
CA SER A 832 46.31 14.62 219.11
C SER A 832 47.15 13.33 219.21
N ALA A 833 47.09 12.43 218.22
CA ALA A 833 47.97 11.28 218.07
C ALA A 833 49.09 11.54 217.04
N ALA A 834 48.75 11.95 215.82
CA ALA A 834 49.75 12.20 214.76
C ALA A 834 50.70 13.38 215.08
N SER A 835 50.20 14.41 215.79
CA SER A 835 51.02 15.52 216.30
C SER A 835 52.06 15.09 217.35
N ARG A 836 51.87 13.93 217.99
CA ARG A 836 52.90 13.31 218.85
C ARG A 836 53.94 12.50 218.08
N GLU A 837 53.65 12.00 216.87
CA GLU A 837 54.64 11.25 216.10
C GLU A 837 55.52 12.17 215.24
N LEU A 838 54.97 13.04 214.38
CA LEU A 838 55.83 13.81 213.46
C LEU A 838 56.67 14.88 214.17
N GLN A 839 56.27 15.36 215.36
CA GLN A 839 57.15 16.22 216.18
C GLN A 839 58.44 15.51 216.64
N THR A 840 58.54 14.18 216.47
CA THR A 840 59.80 13.41 216.62
C THR A 840 60.61 13.30 215.32
N LYS A 841 59.96 13.37 214.14
CA LYS A 841 60.62 13.22 212.82
C LYS A 841 61.06 14.57 212.25
N GLU A 842 60.29 15.64 212.43
CA GLU A 842 60.67 17.01 212.07
C GLU A 842 62.00 17.41 212.74
N LYS A 843 62.08 17.18 214.07
CA LYS A 843 63.29 17.38 214.88
C LYS A 843 64.46 16.45 214.50
N ARG A 844 64.21 15.36 213.77
CA ARG A 844 65.23 14.41 213.33
C ARG A 844 65.75 14.71 211.92
N ILE A 845 64.90 15.23 211.02
CA ILE A 845 65.31 15.66 209.68
C ILE A 845 66.16 16.94 209.78
N GLN A 846 65.73 17.95 210.55
CA GLN A 846 66.54 19.16 210.82
C GLN A 846 67.88 18.89 211.55
N CYS A 847 68.08 17.67 212.05
CA CYS A 847 69.35 17.19 212.60
C CYS A 847 70.19 16.41 211.56
N LEU A 848 69.55 15.68 210.63
CA LEU A 848 70.21 14.93 209.56
C LEU A 848 70.63 15.80 208.37
N GLU A 849 69.92 16.90 208.09
CA GLU A 849 70.35 17.96 207.18
C GLU A 849 71.71 18.55 207.58
N LYS A 850 72.09 18.47 208.87
CA LYS A 850 73.41 18.86 209.39
C LYS A 850 74.46 17.75 209.37
N LYS A 851 74.14 16.51 208.96
CA LYS A 851 75.07 15.37 209.04
C LYS A 851 75.44 14.71 207.71
N VAL A 852 74.55 14.61 206.73
CA VAL A 852 74.92 13.97 205.45
C VAL A 852 75.88 14.85 204.63
N GLN A 853 75.78 16.18 204.76
CA GLN A 853 76.71 17.14 204.16
C GLN A 853 78.17 16.99 204.67
N HIS A 854 78.39 16.34 205.81
CA HIS A 854 79.73 16.03 206.33
C HIS A 854 80.35 14.80 205.65
N LEU A 855 79.54 13.82 205.22
CA LEU A 855 80.04 12.51 204.80
C LEU A 855 79.66 12.17 203.35
N ARG A 856 80.13 13.04 202.44
CA ARG A 856 80.78 12.55 201.20
C ARG A 856 81.93 11.59 201.54
N ASP A 857 82.64 11.91 202.62
CA ASP A 857 84.05 11.52 202.79
C ASP A 857 84.24 10.27 203.67
N GLU A 858 83.20 9.79 204.36
CA GLU A 858 83.10 8.37 204.71
C GLU A 858 82.52 7.59 203.52
N ARG A 859 83.43 7.36 202.56
CA ARG A 859 83.88 5.99 202.26
C ARG A 859 82.81 5.04 201.71
N ALA A 860 82.83 4.66 200.43
CA ALA A 860 83.99 4.17 199.66
C ALA A 860 84.89 3.10 200.35
N ALA A 861 84.65 2.76 201.63
CA ALA A 861 85.45 1.81 202.43
C ALA A 861 84.64 0.88 203.36
N LYS A 862 83.29 0.91 203.29
CA LYS A 862 82.46 -0.30 203.39
C LYS A 862 81.45 -0.31 202.23
N ALA A 863 81.78 -0.73 201.01
CA ALA A 863 82.74 -1.75 200.58
C ALA A 863 82.48 -3.13 201.22
N ARG A 864 82.18 -4.11 200.38
CA ARG A 864 82.95 -5.37 200.27
C ARG A 864 83.18 -6.18 201.58
N GLU A 865 82.29 -6.08 202.56
CA GLU A 865 82.25 -6.98 203.73
C GLU A 865 81.06 -7.94 203.63
N PHE A 866 79.83 -7.51 203.94
CA PHE A 866 78.68 -8.42 204.03
C PHE A 866 77.96 -8.67 202.70
N SER A 867 78.74 -9.19 201.75
CA SER A 867 78.29 -10.30 200.88
C SER A 867 78.31 -11.65 201.62
N GLU A 868 78.84 -11.68 202.85
CA GLU A 868 78.80 -12.81 203.79
C GLU A 868 77.47 -12.88 204.59
N ALA A 869 77.28 -13.98 205.34
CA ALA A 869 76.17 -14.26 206.28
C ALA A 869 74.82 -13.56 205.94
N GLN A 870 74.07 -13.96 204.92
CA GLN A 870 73.72 -15.33 204.55
C GLN A 870 73.17 -16.18 205.73
N GLN A 871 72.15 -16.99 205.43
CA GLN A 871 71.86 -18.29 206.08
C GLN A 871 71.49 -18.37 207.57
N HIS A 872 71.60 -17.32 208.39
CA HIS A 872 71.38 -17.49 209.84
C HIS A 872 69.95 -17.28 210.33
N ILE A 873 69.29 -18.43 210.62
CA ILE A 873 68.09 -18.63 211.46
C ILE A 873 66.79 -18.29 210.71
N THR A 874 66.10 -19.22 210.03
CA THR A 874 66.03 -20.69 210.17
C THR A 874 65.46 -21.17 211.54
N ARG A 875 65.07 -22.45 211.63
CA ARG A 875 64.89 -23.25 212.88
C ARG A 875 63.64 -22.98 213.75
N LEU A 876 63.18 -21.73 213.89
CA LEU A 876 62.03 -21.30 214.74
C LEU A 876 60.77 -22.20 214.74
N MET A 877 59.88 -22.01 213.75
CA MET A 877 58.57 -22.68 213.66
C MET A 877 58.36 -23.13 212.20
N ALA A 878 58.38 -24.41 211.83
CA ALA A 878 58.30 -25.65 212.63
C ALA A 878 57.00 -25.77 213.46
N VAL A 879 56.85 -26.89 214.19
CA VAL A 879 55.65 -27.23 214.99
C VAL A 879 54.42 -27.66 214.18
N MET A 880 54.62 -28.63 213.28
CA MET A 880 53.70 -29.76 213.09
C MET A 880 54.55 -31.00 213.32
N GLY A 881 54.50 -31.57 214.53
CA GLY A 881 55.48 -32.56 215.00
C GLY A 881 55.52 -33.84 214.16
N TRP A 882 56.66 -34.55 214.21
CA TRP A 882 57.25 -35.37 213.13
C TRP A 882 58.09 -34.44 212.22
N LYS A 883 59.42 -34.53 212.05
CA LYS A 883 60.39 -35.65 211.93
C LYS A 883 60.10 -36.54 210.70
N PRO A 884 61.11 -37.03 209.93
CA PRO A 884 62.55 -36.79 210.06
C PRO A 884 63.31 -36.44 208.75
N ASP A 885 64.60 -36.11 208.91
CA ASP A 885 65.75 -36.50 208.07
C ASP A 885 65.59 -36.63 206.54
N THR A 886 66.03 -35.61 205.81
CA THR A 886 67.13 -35.64 204.80
C THR A 886 67.32 -34.20 204.28
N ALA A 887 68.50 -33.60 204.11
CA ALA A 887 69.84 -34.06 203.71
C ALA A 887 70.01 -34.34 202.21
N ASN A 888 71.06 -33.72 201.66
CA ASN A 888 71.87 -34.18 200.53
C ASN A 888 71.28 -34.15 199.09
N THR A 889 72.18 -33.76 198.16
CA THR A 889 72.54 -34.46 196.89
C THR A 889 71.43 -35.15 196.07
N THR A 890 71.36 -35.04 194.74
CA THR A 890 72.34 -34.58 193.73
C THR A 890 71.65 -34.47 192.36
N THR A 891 72.42 -34.12 191.31
CA THR A 891 72.20 -34.54 189.90
C THR A 891 70.82 -34.27 189.28
N SER A 892 70.72 -33.34 188.32
CA SER A 892 71.02 -33.61 186.90
C SER A 892 70.10 -34.66 186.26
N GLY A 893 69.32 -34.24 185.27
CA GLY A 893 68.81 -35.16 184.23
C GLY A 893 67.30 -35.16 183.95
N ARG A 894 66.95 -34.72 182.74
CA ARG A 894 66.11 -35.44 181.76
C ARG A 894 64.63 -35.82 182.06
N GLN A 895 63.77 -35.20 181.25
CA GLN A 895 62.85 -35.82 180.26
C GLN A 895 61.37 -36.17 180.62
N SER A 896 60.47 -35.60 179.78
CA SER A 896 59.18 -36.16 179.27
C SER A 896 57.93 -36.11 180.18
N ARG A 897 56.68 -35.98 179.68
CA ARG A 897 56.13 -35.56 178.35
C ARG A 897 54.62 -35.23 178.44
N SER A 898 54.13 -34.29 177.62
CA SER A 898 52.74 -34.18 177.08
C SER A 898 51.55 -33.86 178.03
N ARG A 899 50.54 -33.02 177.70
CA ARG A 899 50.36 -32.04 176.58
C ARG A 899 49.20 -31.04 176.91
N SER A 900 49.28 -29.80 176.39
CA SER A 900 48.25 -28.71 176.40
C SER A 900 47.91 -28.09 177.77
N SER A 901 47.99 -26.76 177.90
CA SER A 901 48.08 -26.06 179.20
C SER A 901 47.68 -24.57 179.18
N LEU A 902 47.49 -24.02 180.39
CA LEU A 902 47.37 -22.61 180.78
C LEU A 902 48.66 -21.78 180.53
N GLY A 903 48.59 -20.44 180.69
CA GLY A 903 49.73 -19.51 180.84
C GLY A 903 49.33 -18.19 181.55
N PRO A 904 50.15 -17.57 182.45
CA PRO A 904 49.69 -16.48 183.34
C PRO A 904 50.60 -15.20 183.41
N SER A 905 50.41 -14.42 184.48
CA SER A 905 50.97 -13.11 184.87
C SER A 905 52.49 -12.94 185.05
N GLN A 906 52.97 -11.67 185.14
CA GLN A 906 53.96 -11.08 186.10
C GLN A 906 55.00 -10.08 185.52
N ALA A 907 55.51 -9.21 186.41
CA ALA A 907 56.87 -8.65 186.52
C ALA A 907 57.37 -7.42 185.70
N ALA A 908 57.58 -6.32 186.45
CA ALA A 908 58.84 -5.57 186.67
C ALA A 908 59.70 -4.95 185.53
N VAL A 909 59.91 -3.63 185.68
CA VAL A 909 61.18 -2.86 185.65
C VAL A 909 62.32 -3.30 184.70
N ALA A 910 62.62 -2.43 183.72
CA ALA A 910 63.98 -2.20 183.20
C ALA A 910 64.11 -0.77 182.61
N GLN A 911 65.34 -0.27 182.45
CA GLN A 911 65.67 1.00 181.77
C GLN A 911 66.25 0.72 180.37
N GLN A 912 66.09 1.62 179.39
CA GLN A 912 67.21 2.38 178.76
C GLN A 912 66.86 3.09 177.42
N GLN A 913 67.33 4.34 177.32
CA GLN A 913 67.98 5.01 176.16
C GLN A 913 67.29 5.30 174.79
N THR A 914 67.33 6.60 174.46
CA THR A 914 67.78 7.28 173.21
C THR A 914 66.90 7.49 171.96
N HIS A 915 67.00 8.75 171.47
CA HIS A 915 67.02 9.25 170.07
C HIS A 915 65.67 9.55 169.33
N PRO A 916 65.66 10.47 168.31
CA PRO A 916 65.00 11.77 168.51
C PRO A 916 64.17 12.30 167.30
N GLU A 917 63.94 13.64 167.27
CA GLU A 917 64.22 14.66 166.20
C GLU A 917 64.53 14.16 164.74
N ASP A 918 64.41 14.96 163.66
CA ASP A 918 64.77 16.39 163.53
C ASP A 918 64.21 17.11 162.26
N GLU A 919 64.75 18.31 161.97
CA GLU A 919 64.34 19.38 161.04
C GLU A 919 64.87 19.23 159.56
N TYR A 920 64.64 20.28 158.74
CA TYR A 920 65.22 20.60 157.40
C TYR A 920 64.85 19.77 156.15
N SER A 921 64.27 20.43 155.12
CA SER A 921 64.99 20.75 153.85
C SER A 921 64.11 21.27 152.69
N GLN A 922 64.71 22.17 151.91
CA GLN A 922 64.39 22.60 150.52
C GLN A 922 65.10 21.61 149.51
N PRO A 923 65.23 21.82 148.18
CA PRO A 923 64.60 22.75 147.23
C PRO A 923 64.22 22.11 145.85
N GLN A 924 63.89 22.97 144.87
CA GLN A 924 64.26 22.93 143.44
C GLN A 924 64.15 21.66 142.56
N ALA A 925 63.23 21.78 141.58
CA ALA A 925 63.54 22.00 140.15
C ALA A 925 63.92 20.84 139.18
N ASP A 926 63.78 21.22 137.90
CA ASP A 926 64.30 20.67 136.65
C ASP A 926 63.81 19.32 136.08
N ASN A 927 62.81 19.41 135.19
CA ASN A 927 63.01 19.38 133.70
C ASN A 927 63.46 18.05 133.04
N ILE A 928 63.51 18.08 131.70
CA ILE A 928 64.15 17.14 130.77
C ILE A 928 63.36 15.84 130.42
N LEU A 929 63.37 15.58 129.10
CA LEU A 929 63.28 14.33 128.32
C LEU A 929 63.02 13.01 129.10
N ALA A 930 62.27 12.03 128.57
CA ALA A 930 62.29 11.60 127.17
C ALA A 930 61.13 10.64 126.82
N GLN A 931 61.01 10.32 125.51
CA GLN A 931 60.53 9.02 125.00
C GLN A 931 59.02 8.68 125.21
N SER A 932 58.38 7.81 124.41
CA SER A 932 58.81 7.17 123.15
C SER A 932 57.63 6.58 122.35
N PHE A 933 57.46 7.00 121.09
CA PHE A 933 56.93 6.19 119.96
C PHE A 933 55.44 5.74 120.14
N GLU A 934 54.68 5.20 119.19
CA GLU A 934 54.85 4.80 117.78
C GLU A 934 53.44 4.92 117.13
N THR A 935 53.18 5.37 115.90
CA THR A 935 54.03 5.97 114.83
C THR A 935 53.15 6.66 113.76
N ASP A 936 53.79 7.50 112.93
CA ASP A 936 53.63 7.66 111.46
C ASP A 936 52.24 7.69 110.77
N THR A 937 51.99 8.52 109.74
CA THR A 937 52.83 9.42 108.92
C THR A 937 52.05 10.73 108.67
N SER A 938 52.64 11.94 108.55
CA SER A 938 53.57 12.42 107.50
C SER A 938 52.91 12.50 106.09
N GLN A 939 53.22 13.44 105.18
CA GLN A 939 54.09 14.63 105.22
C GLN A 939 53.81 15.55 103.99
N LEU A 940 54.42 16.74 103.98
CA LEU A 940 54.93 17.52 102.82
C LEU A 940 54.09 17.67 101.53
N GLY A 941 53.96 18.92 101.07
CA GLY A 941 53.76 19.20 99.64
C GLY A 941 55.00 18.77 98.82
N GLY A 942 54.80 17.92 97.82
CA GLY A 942 55.90 17.20 97.15
C GLY A 942 55.69 16.92 95.66
N ARG A 943 56.04 17.91 94.82
CA ARG A 943 56.61 17.77 93.46
C ARG A 943 56.01 16.69 92.51
N SER A 944 55.44 17.15 91.39
CA SER A 944 55.66 16.45 90.10
C SER A 944 57.17 16.18 89.93
N PRO A 945 57.61 14.96 89.56
CA PRO A 945 57.83 14.72 88.13
C PRO A 945 57.85 13.23 87.69
N LYS A 946 58.24 13.02 86.41
CA LYS A 946 58.84 11.79 85.83
C LYS A 946 57.95 10.55 85.62
N ARG A 947 57.33 10.54 84.44
CA ARG A 947 57.70 9.65 83.32
C ARG A 947 58.39 8.31 83.67
N SER A 948 57.67 7.21 83.44
CA SER A 948 58.08 6.18 82.46
C SER A 948 57.17 6.34 81.22
N ARG A 949 57.61 6.48 79.97
CA ARG A 949 58.95 6.43 79.34
C ARG A 949 59.60 5.06 79.43
N ILE A 950 59.54 4.26 78.36
CA ILE A 950 60.63 4.19 77.37
C ILE A 950 60.16 3.51 76.07
N THR A 951 60.60 4.08 74.96
CA THR A 951 60.54 3.57 73.59
C THR A 951 61.31 2.26 73.40
N ALA A 952 60.80 1.33 72.58
CA ALA A 952 61.60 0.24 72.02
C ALA A 952 61.23 -0.03 70.55
N PHE A 953 62.03 0.51 69.62
CA PHE A 953 62.43 -0.25 68.42
C PHE A 953 63.57 -1.19 68.88
N PRO A 954 63.63 -2.45 68.41
CA PRO A 954 64.20 -2.80 67.08
C PRO A 954 63.11 -3.22 66.08
N VAL A 955 63.28 -3.26 64.74
CA VAL A 955 64.42 -3.52 63.84
C VAL A 955 64.82 -5.01 63.75
N ALA A 956 64.64 -5.57 62.54
CA ALA A 956 65.03 -6.92 62.11
C ALA A 956 64.22 -8.08 62.75
N GLU A 957 64.13 -9.28 62.17
CA GLU A 957 64.89 -9.86 61.04
C GLU A 957 64.00 -10.39 59.87
N LEU A 958 64.68 -10.76 58.78
CA LEU A 958 64.17 -11.54 57.65
C LEU A 958 63.97 -13.03 58.07
N PRO A 959 63.25 -13.87 57.30
CA PRO A 959 63.75 -14.36 56.00
C PRO A 959 63.08 -13.67 54.81
N ALA A 960 63.72 -13.38 53.67
CA ALA A 960 64.83 -14.02 52.96
C ALA A 960 64.50 -15.38 52.34
N GLU A 961 64.48 -15.39 50.99
CA GLU A 961 65.08 -16.44 50.15
C GLU A 961 64.43 -17.85 50.13
N SER A 962 64.62 -18.69 49.10
CA SER A 962 65.31 -18.49 47.80
C SER A 962 64.65 -19.28 46.67
N TYR A 963 65.11 -18.99 45.44
CA TYR A 963 65.16 -19.84 44.25
C TYR A 963 64.92 -21.34 44.42
N GLU A 964 64.19 -21.93 43.47
CA GLU A 964 64.64 -23.02 42.57
C GLU A 964 63.58 -23.20 41.45
N THR A 965 63.84 -23.71 40.24
CA THR A 965 64.93 -23.57 39.26
C THR A 965 64.45 -24.21 37.95
N THR A 966 64.94 -23.77 36.78
CA THR A 966 65.04 -24.60 35.54
C THR A 966 63.71 -25.14 34.89
N GLU A 967 63.64 -25.57 33.62
CA GLU A 967 64.57 -25.35 32.51
C GLU A 967 63.89 -25.14 31.13
N LYS A 968 64.73 -24.77 30.15
CA LYS A 968 64.35 -24.46 28.76
C LYS A 968 64.01 -25.73 27.96
N LYS A 969 63.09 -25.60 27.00
CA LYS A 969 63.23 -26.14 25.63
C LYS A 969 62.47 -25.25 24.64
N ALA A 970 62.80 -25.34 23.35
CA ALA A 970 62.65 -24.21 22.41
C ALA A 970 62.49 -24.63 20.94
N ARG A 971 62.32 -23.61 20.06
CA ARG A 971 62.26 -23.63 18.56
C ARG A 971 60.85 -23.92 17.99
N HIS A 972 60.38 -23.31 16.88
CA HIS A 972 60.96 -22.28 15.97
C HIS A 972 59.83 -21.39 15.30
N PRO A 973 60.07 -20.43 14.35
CA PRO A 973 59.37 -19.12 14.35
C PRO A 973 58.70 -18.65 13.04
N VAL A 974 57.97 -17.50 13.07
CA VAL A 974 57.76 -16.54 11.95
C VAL A 974 57.66 -15.07 12.48
N TYR A 975 58.11 -14.11 11.66
CA TYR A 975 58.16 -12.61 11.71
C TYR A 975 57.12 -11.84 12.61
N ARG A 976 57.51 -10.89 13.50
CA ARG A 976 57.87 -9.43 13.37
C ARG A 976 56.73 -8.50 12.86
N ARG A 977 56.25 -7.43 13.53
CA ARG A 977 56.77 -6.29 14.37
C ARG A 977 57.28 -5.07 13.55
N GLY A 978 56.99 -3.78 13.84
CA GLY A 978 56.06 -3.13 14.82
C GLY A 978 56.66 -2.03 15.74
N GLY A 979 55.92 -0.93 16.02
CA GLY A 979 56.22 0.17 16.98
C GLY A 979 56.78 1.47 16.35
N THR A 980 56.73 2.69 16.92
CA THR A 980 56.22 3.34 18.18
C THR A 980 56.36 4.89 18.00
N ARG A 981 55.96 5.93 18.77
CA ARG A 981 55.37 6.35 20.10
C ARG A 981 54.85 7.83 19.86
N GLN A 982 54.45 8.83 20.69
CA GLN A 982 54.17 9.30 22.10
C GLN A 982 53.50 10.72 21.96
N SER A 983 52.95 11.52 22.90
CA SER A 983 52.28 11.38 24.23
C SER A 983 51.99 12.78 24.88
N ARG A 984 50.86 12.97 25.61
CA ARG A 984 50.51 14.08 26.59
C ARG A 984 50.20 15.50 26.02
N ASP A 985 49.49 16.45 26.69
CA ASP A 985 48.70 16.50 27.96
C ASP A 985 47.72 17.73 28.03
N ARG A 986 46.66 17.66 28.87
CA ARG A 986 45.96 18.72 29.68
C ARG A 986 45.05 19.85 29.11
N THR A 987 44.10 20.22 30.00
CA THR A 987 43.10 21.32 30.05
C THR A 987 43.70 22.72 30.36
N VAL A 988 42.99 23.88 30.45
CA VAL A 988 41.60 24.23 30.89
C VAL A 988 41.10 25.59 30.31
N LEU A 989 39.77 25.84 30.39
CA LEU A 989 39.02 27.14 30.50
C LEU A 989 39.44 28.40 29.68
N GLY A 990 38.46 29.09 29.08
CA GLY A 990 38.58 30.48 28.61
C GLY A 990 37.41 30.96 27.71
N ASP A 991 37.03 32.24 27.82
CA ASP A 991 35.89 32.86 27.13
C ASP A 991 36.25 33.62 25.83
N THR A 992 35.21 34.14 25.17
CA THR A 992 35.15 35.33 24.28
C THR A 992 35.61 35.27 22.80
N ASP A 993 34.60 35.51 21.95
CA ASP A 993 34.51 36.45 20.81
C ASP A 993 35.14 36.23 19.41
N GLN A 994 34.22 36.31 18.43
CA GLN A 994 34.25 37.02 17.13
C GLN A 994 35.41 36.92 16.11
N ASN A 995 35.00 36.67 14.85
CA ASN A 995 35.51 37.22 13.58
C ASN A 995 37.03 37.08 13.30
N SER A 996 37.47 36.30 12.31
CA SER A 996 37.32 36.67 10.88
C SER A 996 37.79 35.57 9.90
N GLN A 997 37.46 35.73 8.63
CA GLN A 997 38.13 35.09 7.47
C GLN A 997 39.51 35.79 7.19
N PRO A 998 40.30 35.54 6.09
CA PRO A 998 40.07 34.65 4.94
C PRO A 998 41.28 33.89 4.32
N SER A 999 40.96 33.07 3.30
CA SER A 999 41.70 32.86 2.03
C SER A 999 43.08 32.18 1.95
N SER A 1000 43.23 31.35 0.90
CA SER A 1000 44.45 31.11 0.09
C SER A 1000 45.61 30.30 0.73
N GLN A 1001 46.43 29.53 0.01
CA GLN A 1001 46.41 29.07 -1.39
C GLN A 1001 47.22 27.76 -1.56
N GLU A 1002 46.93 26.99 -2.63
CA GLU A 1002 47.89 26.34 -3.57
C GLU A 1002 49.28 25.82 -3.10
N SER A 1003 49.81 24.65 -3.53
CA SER A 1003 49.71 24.01 -4.87
C SER A 1003 50.62 22.76 -5.02
N ASN A 1004 50.55 22.09 -6.19
CA ASN A 1004 51.64 21.33 -6.88
C ASN A 1004 52.08 19.97 -6.25
N LYS A 1005 52.61 18.95 -6.95
CA LYS A 1005 52.85 18.56 -8.39
C LYS A 1005 53.11 17.01 -8.40
N SER A 1006 53.21 16.21 -9.47
CA SER A 1006 53.30 16.35 -10.94
C SER A 1006 52.79 15.03 -11.60
N ILE A 1007 52.05 15.00 -12.72
CA ILE A 1007 52.46 15.08 -14.15
C ILE A 1007 53.26 13.87 -14.70
N SER A 1008 52.76 13.27 -15.80
CA SER A 1008 53.47 12.59 -16.94
C SER A 1008 52.68 11.35 -17.43
N ASN A 1009 52.45 10.99 -18.70
CA ASN A 1009 52.50 11.52 -20.11
C ASN A 1009 51.86 10.35 -20.97
N ARG A 1010 51.49 10.33 -22.27
CA ARG A 1010 51.40 11.15 -23.52
C ARG A 1010 50.54 10.32 -24.53
N ARG A 1011 50.16 10.65 -25.77
CA ARG A 1011 50.23 11.78 -26.75
C ARG A 1011 49.19 11.46 -27.85
N GLY A 1012 48.47 12.44 -28.42
CA GLY A 1012 47.95 12.34 -29.82
C GLY A 1012 46.52 12.84 -30.08
N SER A 1013 46.29 13.68 -31.11
CA SER A 1013 46.55 15.15 -31.10
C SER A 1013 46.21 15.82 -32.45
N PHE A 1014 45.38 16.87 -32.45
CA PHE A 1014 45.11 17.83 -33.59
C PHE A 1014 44.43 17.23 -34.86
N LYS A 1015 43.81 17.96 -35.81
CA LYS A 1015 43.40 19.39 -36.06
C LYS A 1015 42.20 19.35 -37.08
N ASP A 1016 41.48 20.38 -37.54
CA ASP A 1016 41.52 21.87 -37.43
C ASP A 1016 40.12 22.52 -37.72
N ALA A 1017 40.05 23.87 -37.72
CA ALA A 1017 39.11 24.78 -38.46
C ALA A 1017 37.56 24.50 -38.47
N GLN A 1018 36.64 25.34 -37.96
CA GLN A 1018 36.36 26.80 -38.12
C GLN A 1018 35.47 27.20 -39.32
N SER A 1019 34.33 27.86 -39.07
CA SER A 1019 34.00 29.24 -39.55
C SER A 1019 32.54 29.65 -39.23
N TYR A 1020 32.34 30.80 -38.57
CA TYR A 1020 31.19 31.75 -38.50
C TYR A 1020 29.75 31.32 -38.93
N GLY A 1021 28.65 31.78 -38.31
CA GLY A 1021 28.40 32.76 -37.23
C GLY A 1021 26.93 33.26 -37.33
N GLY A 1022 26.30 33.96 -36.39
CA GLY A 1022 26.69 34.35 -35.03
C GLY A 1022 25.99 35.64 -34.57
N ALA A 1023 25.10 35.58 -33.57
CA ALA A 1023 24.59 36.72 -32.79
C ALA A 1023 24.00 36.23 -31.45
N ASN A 1024 24.32 36.93 -30.37
CA ASN A 1024 23.78 36.73 -29.02
C ASN A 1024 22.98 37.99 -28.63
N GLU A 1025 22.09 37.90 -27.65
CA GLU A 1025 22.26 38.64 -26.39
C GLU A 1025 21.25 38.19 -25.31
N ASN A 1026 21.67 38.28 -24.04
CA ASN A 1026 20.84 38.06 -22.87
C ASN A 1026 20.61 39.41 -22.19
N HIS A 1027 19.45 39.65 -21.58
CA HIS A 1027 19.38 40.54 -20.43
C HIS A 1027 18.31 40.10 -19.43
N LEU A 1028 18.63 40.29 -18.13
CA LEU A 1028 17.73 40.14 -17.00
C LEU A 1028 16.93 41.43 -16.80
N GLN A 1029 15.67 41.32 -16.43
CA GLN A 1029 15.02 42.31 -15.54
C GLN A 1029 13.87 41.68 -14.76
N ASP A 1030 13.34 42.44 -13.80
CA ASP A 1030 12.73 41.95 -12.56
C ASP A 1030 11.58 42.91 -12.16
N VAL A 1031 10.60 42.44 -11.37
CA VAL A 1031 9.45 43.23 -10.85
C VAL A 1031 8.44 43.64 -11.97
N ASN A 1032 7.11 43.76 -11.80
CA ASN A 1032 6.26 43.89 -10.60
C ASN A 1032 4.96 43.08 -10.66
N LEU A 1033 4.18 43.09 -9.57
CA LEU A 1033 2.74 42.81 -9.58
C LEU A 1033 1.96 43.93 -10.29
N ASP A 1034 0.74 43.61 -10.72
CA ASP A 1034 -0.41 44.41 -10.25
C ASP A 1034 -1.66 43.53 -10.06
N MET A 1035 -2.60 44.01 -9.24
CA MET A 1035 -3.95 43.44 -9.11
C MET A 1035 -4.96 44.45 -9.64
N ASP A 1036 -6.09 44.00 -10.16
CA ASP A 1036 -7.31 44.81 -10.12
C ASP A 1036 -8.53 43.98 -9.72
N LEU A 1037 -9.32 44.53 -8.80
CA LEU A 1037 -10.48 43.91 -8.16
C LEU A 1037 -11.70 44.83 -8.32
N GLU A 1038 -12.39 44.76 -9.45
CA GLU A 1038 -13.64 45.49 -9.64
C GLU A 1038 -14.84 44.77 -8.99
N PHE A 1039 -15.07 45.06 -7.70
CA PHE A 1039 -16.33 44.73 -7.03
C PHE A 1039 -17.46 45.66 -7.47
N SER A 1040 -18.42 45.15 -8.25
CA SER A 1040 -19.72 45.82 -8.42
C SER A 1040 -20.78 45.25 -7.47
N LYS A 1041 -21.00 46.02 -6.40
CA LYS A 1041 -22.18 46.05 -5.53
C LYS A 1041 -23.35 46.75 -6.23
N ASP A 1042 -24.62 46.66 -5.83
CA ASP A 1042 -25.35 46.03 -4.69
C ASP A 1042 -26.80 45.72 -5.17
N PHE A 1043 -27.66 45.18 -4.28
CA PHE A 1043 -29.15 45.12 -4.36
C PHE A 1043 -29.78 44.05 -5.29
N LEU A 1044 -30.95 43.46 -4.97
CA LEU A 1044 -31.94 43.71 -3.89
C LEU A 1044 -32.67 42.40 -3.47
N PHE A 1045 -33.16 42.32 -2.22
CA PHE A 1045 -34.02 41.22 -1.72
C PHE A 1045 -35.47 41.32 -2.24
N THR A 1046 -36.09 40.18 -2.57
CA THR A 1046 -37.55 39.94 -2.46
C THR A 1046 -37.83 38.49 -2.04
N SER A 1047 -39.03 38.20 -1.54
CA SER A 1047 -39.33 36.98 -0.75
C SER A 1047 -40.66 36.34 -1.13
N THR A 1048 -40.80 35.02 -0.89
CA THR A 1048 -42.07 34.23 -0.88
C THR A 1048 -42.78 34.09 -2.26
N SER A 1049 -43.66 33.12 -2.54
CA SER A 1049 -44.46 32.21 -1.70
C SER A 1049 -44.69 30.82 -2.33
N LEU A 1050 -45.31 29.90 -1.58
CA LEU A 1050 -45.86 28.61 -2.04
C LEU A 1050 -46.94 28.77 -3.12
N SER A 1051 -47.16 27.75 -3.97
CA SER A 1051 -48.41 26.94 -3.95
C SER A 1051 -48.38 25.73 -4.90
N GLN A 1052 -49.22 24.74 -4.60
CA GLN A 1052 -49.41 23.48 -5.34
C GLN A 1052 -50.11 23.67 -6.68
N ALA A 1053 -49.81 22.78 -7.63
CA ALA A 1053 -50.79 22.30 -8.62
C ALA A 1053 -50.49 20.81 -8.91
N THR A 1054 -51.40 19.93 -8.50
CA THR A 1054 -51.49 18.54 -8.98
C THR A 1054 -52.54 18.46 -10.06
N ASP A 1055 -52.28 17.70 -11.12
CA ASP A 1055 -53.22 16.82 -11.85
C ASP A 1055 -52.36 16.04 -12.86
N GLU A 1056 -52.22 14.72 -12.73
CA GLU A 1056 -53.13 13.72 -13.30
C GLU A 1056 -53.27 13.79 -14.84
N HIS A 1057 -52.51 12.95 -15.55
CA HIS A 1057 -53.09 12.04 -16.53
C HIS A 1057 -52.25 10.76 -16.68
N ASN A 1058 -52.91 9.61 -16.60
CA ASN A 1058 -52.34 8.27 -16.81
C ASN A 1058 -52.79 7.79 -18.20
N PRO A 1059 -52.02 6.97 -18.94
CA PRO A 1059 -52.35 6.66 -20.34
C PRO A 1059 -53.37 5.53 -20.47
N GLN A 1060 -54.09 5.50 -21.59
CA GLN A 1060 -54.68 4.27 -22.14
C GLN A 1060 -54.33 4.13 -23.64
N PRO A 1061 -54.11 2.89 -24.14
CA PRO A 1061 -53.87 2.60 -25.54
C PRO A 1061 -55.17 2.24 -26.29
N GLU A 1062 -55.16 2.31 -27.62
CA GLU A 1062 -56.10 1.52 -28.44
C GLU A 1062 -55.53 1.21 -29.84
N ILE A 1063 -55.76 -0.04 -30.27
CA ILE A 1063 -55.62 -0.64 -31.62
C ILE A 1063 -54.21 -0.63 -32.25
#